data_AF-A0A953Z607-F1
#
_entry.id   AF-A0A953Z607-F1
#
_cell.length_a   1.000
_cell.length_b   1.000
_cell.length_c   1.000
_cell.angle_alpha   90.00
_cell.angle_beta   90.00
_cell.angle_gamma   90.00
#
_symmetry.space_group_name_H-M   'P 1'
#
loop_
_entity.id
_entity.type
_entity.pdbx_description
1 polymer ?
#
loop_
_entity_poly.entity_id
_entity_poly.type
_entity_poly.pdbx_seq_one_letter_code
_entity_poly.pdbx_strand_id
1 'polypeptide(L)'
;MNGRQEFISVVVPVTTSEIDVRALLEGYSSPLRNGGYEFELIFVLDGVHPTVVQELEAASDEFPIKIVRLQGEGLGEAIALSAGVARARGRLIVNAPQYLQSEPQDLIKLVEAMQTGADFVATWRHPRVDPWLNRLQSRIFNWLLRVVMGIRFHDLNSSLRGMRRQVLEDVNVYGEMYRFLPVLAQRQGFRVVEVKVRHREEKGRRGFYGVGVYVRRLLDILAITFLTRFTQRPLRFFGMLGLMTMVVGAVLCSKPVWDKLTMKGGLSDHPIFVLGMILIAFGFQLVGFGLVGEIIIFTQSGSLRNYKIDEILEGGAELGAAPPVERRIESPEVRDEDLPITVRELVPGEDARWDSFVHSHPDGTFFHLTGWRRVVVETFGHEPHYLVAEQGRRWVGVLPLFWFKSPFVGNQIISLPYAVYGGVLAVDEAAQTELFAVAQRIGRQLGAKYIELRHLGERPGERSSSDLYLTFRRELPSTVDQVMPSIKKRARAEVRRARDRHGLTCVESTDLGKFFELFARDKKRLGSPTLPYRWFRALTEEFGRQIVVHNVIDDDDRVLVSVMSFCFKDCVYAYYAGADLAARGTGANDYIYCKIMEWAVERGFRVFDFGRSRRDSGAAKFKKNMGFEPEQLHYEYILLAEDAELPSFNPSNPRLERPRQIWSKLPLCMANSLGGKLSRYLP
;
A
#
# COMPACT_ATOMS: atom_id res chain seq x y z
N MET A 1 28.82 8.75 -40.51
CA MET A 1 27.70 8.49 -39.58
C MET A 1 27.97 7.17 -38.87
N ASN A 2 28.64 7.20 -37.72
CA ASN A 2 28.84 6.00 -36.88
C ASN A 2 27.54 5.73 -36.13
N GLY A 3 26.65 4.91 -36.69
CA GLY A 3 25.45 4.46 -36.01
C GLY A 3 25.83 3.61 -34.81
N ARG A 4 25.50 4.07 -33.59
CA ARG A 4 25.59 3.23 -32.38
C ARG A 4 24.84 1.93 -32.67
N GLN A 5 25.53 0.78 -32.64
CA GLN A 5 24.86 -0.53 -32.62
C GLN A 5 23.93 -0.55 -31.40
N GLU A 6 22.64 -0.74 -31.64
CA GLU A 6 21.65 -0.75 -30.56
C GLU A 6 21.73 -2.08 -29.80
N PHE A 7 21.91 -1.99 -28.48
CA PHE A 7 21.92 -3.16 -27.59
C PHE A 7 20.50 -3.66 -27.32
N ILE A 8 20.26 -4.95 -27.55
CA ILE A 8 18.94 -5.59 -27.46
C ILE A 8 18.88 -6.54 -26.26
N SER A 9 17.85 -6.41 -25.42
CA SER A 9 17.61 -7.38 -24.34
C SER A 9 16.42 -8.25 -24.70
N VAL A 10 16.64 -9.56 -24.83
CA VAL A 10 15.57 -10.55 -25.00
C VAL A 10 15.20 -11.09 -23.63
N VAL A 11 13.95 -10.94 -23.21
CA VAL A 11 13.45 -11.42 -21.92
C VAL A 11 12.56 -12.64 -22.15
N VAL A 12 12.88 -13.74 -21.48
CA VAL A 12 12.19 -15.03 -21.58
C VAL A 12 11.64 -15.43 -20.19
N PRO A 13 10.34 -15.23 -19.93
CA PRO A 13 9.68 -15.76 -18.73
C PRO A 13 9.61 -17.28 -18.78
N VAL A 14 10.10 -17.95 -17.74
CA VAL A 14 10.08 -19.41 -17.60
C VAL A 14 9.19 -19.81 -16.43
N THR A 15 8.12 -20.53 -16.74
CA THR A 15 7.07 -20.97 -15.80
C THR A 15 7.00 -22.49 -15.69
N THR A 16 7.71 -23.23 -16.55
CA THR A 16 7.69 -24.69 -16.58
C THR A 16 9.10 -25.26 -16.72
N SER A 17 9.33 -26.45 -16.18
CA SER A 17 10.60 -27.16 -16.27
C SER A 17 10.83 -27.89 -17.61
N GLU A 18 9.79 -28.09 -18.42
CA GLU A 18 9.84 -28.79 -19.71
C GLU A 18 10.18 -27.82 -20.85
N ILE A 19 11.40 -27.28 -20.87
CA ILE A 19 11.86 -26.40 -21.96
C ILE A 19 13.13 -26.95 -22.59
N ASP A 20 13.28 -26.72 -23.89
CA ASP A 20 14.52 -27.02 -24.62
C ASP A 20 15.41 -25.76 -24.59
N VAL A 21 16.25 -25.65 -23.56
CA VAL A 21 17.10 -24.46 -23.32
C VAL A 21 18.01 -24.20 -24.51
N ARG A 22 18.63 -25.25 -25.06
CA ARG A 22 19.58 -25.11 -26.18
C ARG A 22 18.89 -24.57 -27.43
N ALA A 23 17.72 -25.11 -27.78
CA ALA A 23 16.97 -24.63 -28.93
C ALA A 23 16.54 -23.16 -28.76
N LEU A 24 16.16 -22.74 -27.55
CA LEU A 24 15.79 -21.34 -27.27
C LEU A 24 16.99 -20.39 -27.39
N LEU A 25 18.14 -20.78 -26.83
CA LEU A 25 19.37 -20.00 -26.90
C LEU A 25 19.79 -19.78 -28.37
N GLU A 26 19.93 -20.86 -29.13
CA GLU A 26 20.30 -20.79 -30.56
C GLU A 26 19.25 -20.05 -31.38
N GLY A 27 17.97 -20.30 -31.11
CA GLY A 27 16.85 -19.66 -31.78
C GLY A 27 16.89 -18.15 -31.63
N TYR A 28 17.07 -17.62 -30.42
CA TYR A 28 17.06 -16.17 -30.20
C TYR A 28 18.41 -15.50 -30.47
N SER A 29 19.53 -16.21 -30.30
CA SER A 29 20.86 -15.64 -30.55
C SER A 29 21.19 -15.54 -32.04
N SER A 30 20.87 -16.56 -32.83
CA SER A 30 21.34 -16.65 -34.23
C SER A 30 20.86 -15.48 -35.11
N PRO A 31 19.57 -15.08 -35.07
CA PRO A 31 19.09 -13.92 -35.83
C PRO A 31 19.77 -12.61 -35.43
N LEU A 32 20.04 -12.44 -34.14
CA LEU A 32 20.69 -11.23 -33.61
C LEU A 32 22.17 -11.17 -33.96
N ARG A 33 22.90 -12.29 -33.85
CA ARG A 33 24.30 -12.42 -34.29
C ARG A 33 24.44 -12.17 -35.79
N ASN A 34 23.59 -12.80 -36.60
CA ASN A 34 23.61 -12.63 -38.06
C ASN A 34 23.24 -11.20 -38.49
N GLY A 35 22.39 -10.53 -37.72
CA GLY A 35 22.04 -9.13 -37.92
C GLY A 35 23.11 -8.13 -37.42
N GLY A 36 24.19 -8.61 -36.81
CA GLY A 36 25.27 -7.75 -36.29
C GLY A 36 24.87 -6.94 -35.05
N TYR A 37 23.93 -7.44 -34.24
CA TYR A 37 23.47 -6.78 -33.03
C TYR A 37 24.20 -7.29 -31.78
N GLU A 38 24.48 -6.38 -30.85
CA GLU A 38 24.83 -6.77 -29.48
C GLU A 38 23.55 -7.06 -28.69
N PHE A 39 23.56 -8.16 -27.93
CA PHE A 39 22.37 -8.57 -27.19
C PHE A 39 22.69 -9.29 -25.88
N GLU A 40 21.68 -9.39 -25.03
CA GLU A 40 21.66 -10.29 -23.88
C GLU A 40 20.34 -11.08 -23.84
N LEU A 41 20.39 -12.29 -23.31
CA LEU A 41 19.24 -13.16 -23.09
C LEU A 41 18.96 -13.25 -21.59
N ILE A 42 17.79 -12.81 -21.15
CA ILE A 42 17.41 -12.75 -19.74
C ILE A 42 16.33 -13.79 -19.48
N PHE A 43 16.68 -14.86 -18.78
CA PHE A 43 15.74 -15.90 -18.38
C PHE A 43 15.23 -15.60 -16.97
N VAL A 44 13.91 -15.42 -16.84
CA VAL A 44 13.27 -15.12 -15.55
C VAL A 44 12.49 -16.34 -15.09
N LEU A 45 12.99 -16.99 -14.05
CA LEU A 45 12.43 -18.22 -13.49
C LEU A 45 11.35 -17.88 -12.45
N ASP A 46 10.11 -18.21 -12.77
CA ASP A 46 8.97 -18.18 -11.85
C ASP A 46 8.81 -19.58 -11.22
N GLY A 47 9.39 -19.73 -10.02
CA GLY A 47 9.44 -20.99 -9.28
C GLY A 47 10.78 -21.73 -9.35
N VAL A 48 10.79 -22.96 -8.84
CA VAL A 48 11.99 -23.79 -8.67
C VAL A 48 12.20 -24.72 -9.86
N HIS A 49 13.10 -24.34 -10.78
CA HIS A 49 13.43 -25.12 -12.00
C HIS A 49 14.91 -25.51 -12.03
N PRO A 50 15.36 -26.50 -11.23
CA PRO A 50 16.77 -26.78 -11.01
C PRO A 50 17.50 -27.26 -12.29
N THR A 51 16.83 -28.06 -13.12
CA THR A 51 17.38 -28.58 -14.38
C THR A 51 17.64 -27.43 -15.38
N VAL A 52 16.68 -26.52 -15.51
CA VAL A 52 16.79 -25.35 -16.40
C VAL A 52 17.91 -24.42 -15.95
N VAL A 53 18.06 -24.22 -14.63
CA VAL A 53 19.17 -23.45 -14.06
C VAL A 53 20.52 -24.04 -14.46
N GLN A 54 20.71 -25.34 -14.28
CA GLN A 54 21.97 -26.02 -14.60
C GLN A 54 22.30 -25.91 -16.09
N GLU A 55 21.32 -26.10 -16.97
CA GLU A 55 21.51 -25.96 -18.43
C GLU A 55 21.86 -24.52 -18.84
N LEU A 56 21.22 -23.51 -18.24
CA LEU A 56 21.53 -22.10 -18.49
C LEU A 56 22.90 -21.69 -17.95
N GLU A 57 23.30 -22.20 -16.78
CA GLU A 57 24.63 -21.97 -16.20
C GLU A 57 25.72 -22.58 -17.08
N ALA A 58 25.53 -23.81 -17.56
CA ALA A 58 26.47 -24.48 -18.47
C ALA A 58 26.60 -23.76 -19.82
N ALA A 59 25.54 -23.09 -20.29
CA ALA A 59 25.55 -22.35 -21.56
C ALA A 59 26.02 -20.88 -21.42
N SER A 60 26.30 -20.41 -20.19
CA SER A 60 26.63 -19.00 -19.92
C SER A 60 27.97 -18.56 -20.50
N ASP A 61 28.89 -19.49 -20.76
CA ASP A 61 30.18 -19.23 -21.41
C ASP A 61 30.04 -19.00 -22.92
N GLU A 62 29.00 -19.56 -23.55
CA GLU A 62 28.80 -19.50 -25.01
C GLU A 62 27.83 -18.40 -25.45
N PHE A 63 26.89 -18.02 -24.57
CA PHE A 63 25.85 -17.05 -24.85
C PHE A 63 25.79 -15.95 -23.78
N PRO A 64 25.43 -14.71 -24.14
CA PRO A 64 25.31 -13.59 -23.18
C PRO A 64 24.03 -13.73 -22.33
N ILE A 65 24.02 -14.68 -21.40
CA ILE A 65 22.86 -15.06 -20.58
C ILE A 65 22.86 -14.31 -19.24
N LYS A 66 21.67 -13.92 -18.78
CA LYS A 66 21.39 -13.46 -17.42
C LYS A 66 20.24 -14.27 -16.84
N ILE A 67 20.44 -14.81 -15.64
CA ILE A 67 19.43 -15.64 -14.95
C ILE A 67 18.84 -14.82 -13.80
N VAL A 68 17.51 -14.69 -13.75
CA VAL A 68 16.77 -14.01 -12.68
C VAL A 68 15.85 -15.03 -12.02
N ARG A 69 15.97 -15.22 -10.71
CA ARG A 69 15.13 -16.15 -9.94
C ARG A 69 14.15 -15.38 -9.09
N LEU A 70 12.85 -15.62 -9.26
CA LEU A 70 11.83 -15.04 -8.40
C LEU A 70 11.66 -15.88 -7.12
N GLN A 71 11.43 -15.21 -5.98
CA GLN A 71 11.09 -15.89 -4.74
C GLN A 71 9.59 -16.18 -4.70
N GLY A 72 9.21 -17.46 -4.70
CA GLY A 72 7.82 -17.92 -4.76
C GLY A 72 7.51 -18.70 -6.04
N GLU A 73 6.30 -19.25 -6.14
CA GLU A 73 5.83 -20.01 -7.30
C GLU A 73 4.51 -19.43 -7.82
N GLY A 74 4.34 -19.37 -9.14
CA GLY A 74 3.08 -18.99 -9.78
C GLY A 74 2.79 -17.49 -9.72
N LEU A 75 3.82 -16.65 -9.73
CA LEU A 75 3.70 -15.19 -9.76
C LEU A 75 3.16 -14.68 -11.11
N GLY A 76 3.37 -15.44 -12.18
CA GLY A 76 2.81 -15.21 -13.50
C GLY A 76 3.72 -14.42 -14.44
N GLU A 77 3.44 -14.54 -15.75
CA GLU A 77 4.26 -14.01 -16.85
C GLU A 77 4.51 -12.49 -16.75
N ALA A 78 3.51 -11.71 -16.29
CA ALA A 78 3.64 -10.26 -16.15
C ALA A 78 4.68 -9.85 -15.10
N ILE A 79 4.72 -10.55 -13.96
CA ILE A 79 5.70 -10.29 -12.89
C ILE A 79 7.09 -10.70 -13.37
N ALA A 80 7.20 -11.87 -14.00
CA ALA A 80 8.45 -12.36 -14.56
C ALA A 80 9.03 -11.41 -15.61
N LEU A 81 8.20 -10.92 -16.54
CA LEU A 81 8.65 -9.94 -17.52
C LEU A 81 9.09 -8.63 -16.86
N SER A 82 8.31 -8.09 -15.92
CA SER A 82 8.65 -6.85 -15.21
C SER A 82 10.01 -6.96 -14.50
N ALA A 83 10.24 -8.08 -13.81
CA ALA A 83 11.53 -8.36 -13.17
C ALA A 83 12.67 -8.48 -14.18
N GLY A 84 12.45 -9.12 -15.34
CA GLY A 84 13.44 -9.23 -16.40
C GLY A 84 13.79 -7.88 -17.03
N VAL A 85 12.79 -7.03 -17.27
CA VAL A 85 12.94 -5.69 -17.84
C VAL A 85 13.70 -4.77 -16.90
N ALA A 86 13.42 -4.83 -15.59
CA ALA A 86 14.16 -4.09 -14.57
C ALA A 86 15.66 -4.43 -14.53
N ARG A 87 16.05 -5.60 -15.06
CA ARG A 87 17.46 -6.05 -15.15
C ARG A 87 18.03 -6.01 -16.57
N ALA A 88 17.24 -5.56 -17.55
CA ALA A 88 17.66 -5.41 -18.93
C ALA A 88 18.53 -4.16 -19.11
N ARG A 89 19.57 -4.26 -19.93
CA ARG A 89 20.46 -3.15 -20.31
C ARG A 89 20.02 -2.45 -21.60
N GLY A 90 19.43 -3.19 -22.53
CA GLY A 90 19.00 -2.71 -23.84
C GLY A 90 17.85 -1.71 -23.78
N ARG A 91 17.91 -0.71 -24.66
CA ARG A 91 16.79 0.23 -24.88
C ARG A 91 15.65 -0.45 -25.62
N LEU A 92 15.99 -1.40 -26.50
CA LEU A 92 15.05 -2.28 -27.19
C LEU A 92 14.91 -3.58 -26.40
N ILE A 93 13.68 -3.88 -26.03
CA ILE A 93 13.30 -5.09 -25.30
C ILE A 93 12.51 -6.00 -26.25
N VAL A 94 12.90 -7.26 -26.33
CA VAL A 94 12.11 -8.30 -26.98
C VAL A 94 11.57 -9.23 -25.91
N ASN A 95 10.26 -9.26 -25.74
CA ASN A 95 9.61 -10.30 -24.96
C ASN A 95 9.48 -11.56 -25.81
N ALA A 96 9.99 -12.69 -25.35
CA ALA A 96 9.96 -13.95 -26.08
C ALA A 96 9.41 -15.09 -25.19
N PRO A 97 8.59 -15.99 -25.75
CA PRO A 97 8.07 -17.14 -24.99
C PRO A 97 9.18 -18.14 -24.65
N GLN A 98 8.92 -18.98 -23.64
CA GLN A 98 9.75 -20.16 -23.30
C GLN A 98 9.66 -21.32 -24.33
N TYR A 99 9.18 -21.07 -25.54
CA TYR A 99 8.99 -22.06 -26.62
C TYR A 99 9.06 -21.40 -28.00
N LEU A 100 9.56 -22.12 -29.01
CA LEU A 100 9.71 -21.59 -30.37
C LEU A 100 8.46 -21.79 -31.24
N GLN A 101 7.41 -21.03 -30.95
CA GLN A 101 6.17 -21.04 -31.75
C GLN A 101 6.21 -20.08 -32.95
N SER A 102 7.10 -19.09 -32.93
CA SER A 102 7.38 -18.22 -34.07
C SER A 102 8.75 -18.57 -34.66
N GLU A 103 8.90 -18.42 -35.97
CA GLU A 103 10.19 -18.62 -36.63
C GLU A 103 11.24 -17.68 -36.02
N PRO A 104 12.35 -18.19 -35.47
CA PRO A 104 13.27 -17.34 -34.75
C PRO A 104 13.90 -16.25 -35.62
N GLN A 105 14.12 -16.53 -36.91
CA GLN A 105 14.62 -15.54 -37.88
C GLN A 105 13.73 -14.30 -37.98
N ASP A 106 12.42 -14.43 -37.74
CA ASP A 106 11.49 -13.30 -37.81
C ASP A 106 11.64 -12.34 -36.62
N LEU A 107 12.40 -12.69 -35.59
CA LEU A 107 12.76 -11.78 -34.49
C LEU A 107 13.41 -10.49 -35.03
N ILE A 108 14.21 -10.59 -36.09
CA ILE A 108 14.89 -9.44 -36.68
C ILE A 108 13.91 -8.37 -37.19
N LYS A 109 12.75 -8.81 -37.70
CA LYS A 109 11.71 -7.91 -38.21
C LYS A 109 11.14 -7.01 -37.11
N LEU A 110 11.13 -7.49 -35.87
CA LEU A 110 10.69 -6.68 -34.71
C LEU A 110 11.73 -5.59 -34.41
N VAL A 111 13.01 -5.94 -34.47
CA VAL A 111 14.11 -5.01 -34.24
C VAL A 111 14.11 -3.91 -35.31
N GLU A 112 14.03 -4.29 -36.59
CA GLU A 112 13.95 -3.35 -37.71
C GLU A 112 12.73 -2.43 -37.62
N ALA A 113 11.57 -2.97 -37.24
CA ALA A 113 10.36 -2.18 -37.02
C ALA A 113 10.53 -1.15 -35.88
N MET A 114 11.24 -1.50 -34.79
CA MET A 114 11.54 -0.56 -33.72
C MET A 114 12.57 0.50 -34.14
N GLN A 115 13.52 0.15 -35.00
CA GLN A 115 14.50 1.11 -35.53
C GLN A 115 13.88 2.13 -36.47
N THR A 116 12.89 1.72 -37.27
CA THR A 116 12.11 2.61 -38.15
C THR A 116 11.10 3.49 -37.39
N GLY A 117 11.15 3.47 -36.07
CA GLY A 117 10.43 4.38 -35.19
C GLY A 117 9.17 3.80 -34.56
N ALA A 118 8.94 2.49 -34.59
CA ALA A 118 7.90 1.90 -33.76
C ALA A 118 8.34 1.85 -32.29
N ASP A 119 7.44 2.19 -31.38
CA ASP A 119 7.67 2.08 -29.93
C ASP A 119 7.29 0.70 -29.42
N PHE A 120 6.31 0.08 -30.08
CA PHE A 120 5.84 -1.27 -29.78
C PHE A 120 5.56 -2.04 -31.08
N VAL A 121 6.00 -3.30 -31.12
CA VAL A 121 5.81 -4.22 -32.23
C VAL A 121 5.08 -5.47 -31.73
N ALA A 122 3.83 -5.61 -32.14
CA ALA A 122 3.06 -6.84 -31.97
C ALA A 122 3.35 -7.80 -33.13
N THR A 123 3.27 -9.10 -32.90
CA THR A 123 3.44 -10.10 -33.97
C THR A 123 2.16 -10.80 -34.33
N TRP A 124 1.97 -11.03 -35.63
CA TRP A 124 0.88 -11.81 -36.17
C TRP A 124 1.40 -13.12 -36.76
N ARG A 125 1.05 -14.24 -36.10
CA ARG A 125 1.35 -15.59 -36.58
C ARG A 125 0.54 -15.91 -37.84
N HIS A 126 1.21 -16.05 -38.98
CA HIS A 126 0.58 -16.32 -40.28
C HIS A 126 1.44 -17.21 -41.20
N PRO A 127 0.88 -18.25 -41.85
CA PRO A 127 -0.46 -18.79 -41.65
C PRO A 127 -0.58 -19.50 -40.29
N ARG A 128 -1.79 -19.55 -39.72
CA ARG A 128 -2.02 -20.17 -38.42
C ARG A 128 -2.08 -21.69 -38.57
N VAL A 129 -1.21 -22.42 -37.86
CA VAL A 129 -1.10 -23.88 -38.01
C VAL A 129 -1.93 -24.65 -36.96
N ASP A 130 -2.56 -23.94 -36.01
CA ASP A 130 -3.40 -24.52 -34.94
C ASP A 130 -4.55 -25.43 -35.44
N PRO A 131 -5.10 -26.34 -34.61
CA PRO A 131 -6.31 -27.09 -34.94
C PRO A 131 -7.51 -26.19 -35.32
N TRP A 132 -8.42 -26.70 -36.18
CA TRP A 132 -9.52 -25.90 -36.75
C TRP A 132 -10.39 -25.20 -35.70
N LEU A 133 -10.68 -25.87 -34.59
CA LEU A 133 -11.51 -25.33 -33.51
C LEU A 133 -10.82 -24.15 -32.81
N ASN A 134 -9.51 -24.23 -32.58
CA ASN A 134 -8.71 -23.13 -32.03
C ASN A 134 -8.65 -21.94 -32.99
N ARG A 135 -8.64 -22.20 -34.32
CA ARG A 135 -8.73 -21.14 -35.35
C ARG A 135 -10.09 -20.45 -35.31
N LEU A 136 -11.19 -21.21 -35.23
CA LEU A 136 -12.55 -20.64 -35.14
C LEU A 136 -12.71 -19.80 -33.86
N GLN A 137 -12.29 -20.34 -32.72
CA GLN A 137 -12.33 -19.65 -31.43
C GLN A 137 -11.52 -18.34 -31.45
N SER A 138 -10.29 -18.39 -31.97
CA SER A 138 -9.44 -17.20 -32.10
C SER A 138 -10.06 -16.16 -33.03
N ARG A 139 -10.74 -16.59 -34.11
CA ARG A 139 -11.47 -15.69 -35.01
C ARG A 139 -12.63 -14.99 -34.30
N ILE A 140 -13.42 -15.71 -33.48
CA ILE A 140 -14.52 -15.12 -32.70
C ILE A 140 -13.97 -14.14 -31.65
N PHE A 141 -12.94 -14.55 -30.91
CA PHE A 141 -12.29 -13.72 -29.89
C PHE A 141 -11.72 -12.43 -30.49
N ASN A 142 -10.95 -12.55 -31.58
CA ASN A 142 -10.37 -11.38 -32.27
C ASN A 142 -11.45 -10.54 -32.98
N TRP A 143 -12.55 -11.13 -33.46
CA TRP A 143 -13.69 -10.38 -33.98
C TRP A 143 -14.35 -9.55 -32.87
N LEU A 144 -14.64 -10.17 -31.73
CA LEU A 144 -15.25 -9.50 -30.57
C LEU A 144 -14.34 -8.38 -30.06
N LEU A 145 -13.02 -8.60 -29.98
CA LEU A 145 -12.05 -7.56 -29.63
C LEU A 145 -12.02 -6.39 -30.62
N ARG A 146 -12.10 -6.65 -31.92
CA ARG A 146 -12.14 -5.59 -32.95
C ARG A 146 -13.40 -4.75 -32.82
N VAL A 147 -14.56 -5.38 -32.61
CA VAL A 147 -15.84 -4.68 -32.44
C VAL A 147 -15.84 -3.87 -31.13
N VAL A 148 -15.41 -4.48 -30.03
CA VAL A 148 -15.50 -3.90 -28.69
C VAL A 148 -14.42 -2.85 -28.46
N MET A 149 -13.18 -3.04 -28.94
CA MET A 149 -12.06 -2.11 -28.69
C MET A 149 -11.77 -1.18 -29.87
N GLY A 150 -12.27 -1.45 -31.08
CA GLY A 150 -12.02 -0.63 -32.27
C GLY A 150 -10.58 -0.73 -32.82
N ILE A 151 -9.84 -1.76 -32.41
CA ILE A 151 -8.44 -1.99 -32.78
C ILE A 151 -8.32 -2.82 -34.07
N ARG A 152 -7.17 -2.72 -34.77
CA ARG A 152 -6.91 -3.42 -36.05
C ARG A 152 -5.97 -4.64 -35.93
N PHE A 153 -5.54 -5.02 -34.72
CA PHE A 153 -4.61 -6.14 -34.52
C PHE A 153 -5.25 -7.50 -34.88
N HIS A 154 -4.48 -8.36 -35.53
CA HIS A 154 -4.90 -9.69 -35.96
C HIS A 154 -4.62 -10.78 -34.93
N ASP A 155 -3.62 -10.62 -34.07
CA ASP A 155 -3.22 -11.64 -33.10
C ASP A 155 -2.63 -11.08 -31.79
N LEU A 156 -3.49 -10.64 -30.88
CA LEU A 156 -3.06 -10.14 -29.57
C LEU A 156 -2.47 -11.23 -28.65
N ASN A 157 -2.76 -12.51 -28.90
CA ASN A 157 -2.28 -13.62 -28.09
C ASN A 157 -0.89 -14.11 -28.52
N SER A 158 -0.18 -13.37 -29.36
CA SER A 158 1.22 -13.66 -29.65
C SER A 158 2.09 -13.08 -28.53
N SER A 159 2.92 -13.92 -27.93
CA SER A 159 3.80 -13.57 -26.81
C SER A 159 5.13 -12.94 -27.27
N LEU A 160 5.58 -13.26 -28.49
CA LEU A 160 6.74 -12.63 -29.12
C LEU A 160 6.41 -11.16 -29.43
N ARG A 161 7.11 -10.21 -28.81
CA ARG A 161 6.81 -8.77 -28.96
C ARG A 161 8.08 -7.96 -28.83
N GLY A 162 8.18 -6.88 -29.60
CA GLY A 162 9.25 -5.90 -29.47
C GLY A 162 8.71 -4.63 -28.82
N MET A 163 9.45 -4.00 -27.93
CA MET A 163 9.07 -2.70 -27.38
C MET A 163 10.29 -1.91 -26.93
N ARG A 164 10.18 -0.59 -26.94
CA ARG A 164 11.13 0.27 -26.22
C ARG A 164 10.90 0.14 -24.72
N ARG A 165 11.98 0.22 -23.94
CA ARG A 165 11.90 0.20 -22.47
C ARG A 165 10.85 1.17 -21.92
N GLN A 166 10.79 2.38 -22.49
CA GLN A 166 9.84 3.43 -22.10
C GLN A 166 8.37 2.98 -22.13
N VAL A 167 7.99 2.07 -23.03
CA VAL A 167 6.61 1.57 -23.08
C VAL A 167 6.26 0.79 -21.81
N LEU A 168 7.21 0.08 -21.22
CA LEU A 168 7.00 -0.68 -19.98
C LEU A 168 7.11 0.18 -18.71
N GLU A 169 7.80 1.31 -18.79
CA GLU A 169 7.88 2.30 -17.70
C GLU A 169 6.58 3.13 -17.61
N ASP A 170 5.99 3.47 -18.76
CA ASP A 170 4.80 4.33 -18.82
C ASP A 170 3.47 3.54 -18.80
N VAL A 171 3.46 2.29 -19.28
CA VAL A 171 2.26 1.46 -19.30
C VAL A 171 2.23 0.54 -18.07
N ASN A 172 1.48 0.97 -17.05
CA ASN A 172 1.17 0.14 -15.89
C ASN A 172 0.29 -1.06 -16.28
N VAL A 173 0.79 -2.28 -16.04
CA VAL A 173 0.06 -3.53 -16.30
C VAL A 173 0.09 -4.41 -15.06
N TYR A 174 -1.06 -5.00 -14.72
CA TYR A 174 -1.19 -5.94 -13.60
C TYR A 174 -1.81 -7.28 -14.06
N GLY A 175 -1.28 -8.39 -13.54
CA GLY A 175 -1.82 -9.75 -13.77
C GLY A 175 -1.89 -10.15 -15.26
N GLU A 176 -2.99 -10.82 -15.66
CA GLU A 176 -3.18 -11.32 -17.04
C GLU A 176 -3.50 -10.21 -18.08
N MET A 177 -3.58 -8.94 -17.66
CA MET A 177 -3.84 -7.81 -18.58
C MET A 177 -2.67 -7.52 -19.52
N TYR A 178 -1.49 -8.11 -19.28
CA TYR A 178 -0.31 -7.99 -20.13
C TYR A 178 -0.53 -8.40 -21.58
N ARG A 179 -1.48 -9.32 -21.84
CA ARG A 179 -1.85 -9.66 -23.23
C ARG A 179 -2.38 -8.45 -24.01
N PHE A 180 -2.91 -7.42 -23.33
CA PHE A 180 -3.46 -6.19 -23.92
C PHE A 180 -2.45 -5.03 -23.96
N LEU A 181 -1.18 -5.26 -23.63
CA LEU A 181 -0.14 -4.23 -23.71
C LEU A 181 -0.09 -3.48 -25.07
N PRO A 182 -0.24 -4.12 -26.24
CA PRO A 182 -0.27 -3.39 -27.52
C PRO A 182 -1.43 -2.36 -27.58
N VAL A 183 -2.56 -2.68 -26.96
CA VAL A 183 -3.76 -1.84 -26.96
C VAL A 183 -3.62 -0.67 -25.98
N LEU A 184 -3.04 -0.95 -24.81
CA LEU A 184 -2.74 0.08 -23.82
C LEU A 184 -1.68 1.06 -24.33
N ALA A 185 -0.60 0.54 -24.93
CA ALA A 185 0.45 1.37 -25.53
C ALA A 185 -0.11 2.30 -26.62
N GLN A 186 -0.93 1.76 -27.54
CA GLN A 186 -1.57 2.57 -28.59
C GLN A 186 -2.47 3.67 -28.02
N ARG A 187 -3.17 3.41 -26.91
CA ARG A 187 -4.02 4.41 -26.24
C ARG A 187 -3.24 5.48 -25.50
N GLN A 188 -2.04 5.18 -25.03
CA GLN A 188 -1.14 6.16 -24.43
C GLN A 188 -0.36 6.98 -25.49
N GLY A 189 -0.61 6.75 -26.78
CA GLY A 189 -0.02 7.52 -27.87
C GLY A 189 1.24 6.92 -28.48
N PHE A 190 1.69 5.75 -28.01
CA PHE A 190 2.85 5.08 -28.59
C PHE A 190 2.57 4.57 -30.02
N ARG A 191 3.60 4.61 -30.87
CA ARG A 191 3.51 4.07 -32.23
C ARG A 191 3.59 2.55 -32.20
N VAL A 192 2.42 1.91 -32.28
CA VAL A 192 2.29 0.46 -32.29
C VAL A 192 2.12 -0.08 -33.71
N VAL A 193 2.97 -1.02 -34.12
CA VAL A 193 2.89 -1.70 -35.43
C VAL A 193 2.72 -3.20 -35.27
N GLU A 194 2.13 -3.86 -36.25
CA GLU A 194 1.97 -5.32 -36.27
C GLU A 194 2.78 -5.92 -37.41
N VAL A 195 3.63 -6.90 -37.10
CA VAL A 195 4.54 -7.56 -38.05
C VAL A 195 4.11 -9.02 -38.23
N LYS A 196 4.07 -9.48 -39.48
CA LYS A 196 3.79 -10.90 -39.79
C LYS A 196 5.00 -11.76 -39.47
N VAL A 197 4.77 -12.79 -38.67
CA VAL A 197 5.75 -13.82 -38.33
C VAL A 197 5.23 -15.20 -38.73
N ARG A 198 6.10 -16.08 -39.19
CA ARG A 198 5.76 -17.44 -39.56
C ARG A 198 5.51 -18.27 -38.31
N HIS A 199 4.37 -18.97 -38.28
CA HIS A 199 3.98 -19.83 -37.17
C HIS A 199 4.62 -21.20 -37.35
N ARG A 200 5.40 -21.65 -36.36
CA ARG A 200 5.96 -23.00 -36.26
C ARG A 200 5.04 -23.89 -35.44
N GLU A 201 4.88 -25.14 -35.83
CA GLU A 201 4.18 -26.12 -34.99
C GLU A 201 4.97 -26.34 -33.69
N GLU A 202 4.28 -26.17 -32.58
CA GLU A 202 4.84 -26.41 -31.25
C GLU A 202 4.87 -27.92 -30.99
N LYS A 203 6.07 -28.48 -30.84
CA LYS A 203 6.26 -29.86 -30.40
C LYS A 203 6.07 -29.92 -28.87
N GLY A 204 4.83 -29.89 -28.42
CA GLY A 204 4.50 -29.96 -26.99
C GLY A 204 3.17 -29.29 -26.69
N ARG A 205 2.29 -29.98 -25.95
CA ARG A 205 0.91 -29.60 -25.59
C ARG A 205 -0.08 -29.40 -26.75
N ARG A 206 -0.48 -30.52 -27.35
CA ARG A 206 -1.86 -30.66 -27.88
C ARG A 206 -2.82 -30.79 -26.70
N GLY A 207 -3.57 -29.73 -26.38
CA GLY A 207 -4.59 -29.81 -25.34
C GLY A 207 -5.59 -28.66 -25.40
N PHE A 208 -6.86 -29.02 -25.44
CA PHE A 208 -8.01 -28.11 -25.33
C PHE A 208 -7.88 -27.23 -24.08
N TYR A 209 -8.04 -25.90 -24.21
CA TYR A 209 -8.15 -25.05 -23.01
C TYR A 209 -9.50 -25.33 -22.34
N GLY A 210 -9.51 -25.55 -21.02
CA GLY A 210 -10.75 -25.79 -20.27
C GLY A 210 -11.71 -24.60 -20.31
N VAL A 211 -13.02 -24.84 -20.16
CA VAL A 211 -14.08 -23.82 -20.27
C VAL A 211 -13.81 -22.57 -19.41
N GLY A 212 -13.25 -22.76 -18.21
CA GLY A 212 -12.88 -21.67 -17.28
C GLY A 212 -11.79 -20.72 -17.77
N VAL A 213 -10.95 -21.13 -18.74
CA VAL A 213 -9.99 -20.21 -19.39
C VAL A 213 -10.73 -19.22 -20.28
N TYR A 214 -11.78 -19.64 -20.99
CA TYR A 214 -12.54 -18.75 -21.87
C TYR A 214 -13.42 -17.78 -21.10
N VAL A 215 -14.03 -18.21 -19.99
CA VAL A 215 -14.79 -17.31 -19.11
C VAL A 215 -13.88 -16.22 -18.57
N ARG A 216 -12.67 -16.57 -18.09
CA ARG A 216 -11.66 -15.59 -17.67
C ARG A 216 -11.26 -14.65 -18.79
N ARG A 217 -10.96 -15.15 -19.98
CA ARG A 217 -10.63 -14.32 -21.16
C ARG A 217 -11.76 -13.35 -21.53
N LEU A 218 -13.02 -13.77 -21.43
CA LEU A 218 -14.17 -12.90 -21.67
C LEU A 218 -14.29 -11.81 -20.59
N LEU A 219 -14.13 -12.18 -19.32
CA LEU A 219 -14.11 -11.23 -18.20
C LEU A 219 -12.95 -10.23 -18.34
N ASP A 220 -11.78 -10.66 -18.80
CA ASP A 220 -10.64 -9.78 -19.06
C ASP A 220 -10.93 -8.80 -20.20
N ILE A 221 -11.63 -9.23 -21.25
CA ILE A 221 -12.10 -8.32 -22.32
C ILE A 221 -13.05 -7.28 -21.75
N LEU A 222 -14.00 -7.70 -20.92
CA LEU A 222 -14.94 -6.78 -20.28
C LEU A 222 -14.18 -5.81 -19.37
N ALA A 223 -13.21 -6.29 -18.60
CA ALA A 223 -12.37 -5.48 -17.73
C ALA A 223 -11.53 -4.47 -18.50
N ILE A 224 -10.86 -4.84 -19.60
CA ILE A 224 -10.08 -3.88 -20.40
C ILE A 224 -11.00 -2.91 -21.15
N THR A 225 -12.15 -3.36 -21.64
CA THR A 225 -13.14 -2.48 -22.29
C THR A 225 -13.65 -1.44 -21.30
N PHE A 226 -13.92 -1.86 -20.07
CA PHE A 226 -14.27 -0.98 -18.97
C PHE A 226 -13.09 -0.03 -18.67
N LEU A 227 -11.90 -0.54 -18.36
CA LEU A 227 -10.72 0.26 -18.02
C LEU A 227 -10.29 1.26 -19.12
N THR A 228 -10.70 1.02 -20.36
CA THR A 228 -10.30 1.85 -21.48
C THR A 228 -11.43 2.78 -21.95
N ARG A 229 -12.69 2.33 -22.03
CA ARG A 229 -13.82 3.18 -22.47
C ARG A 229 -14.62 3.79 -21.32
N PHE A 230 -14.77 3.08 -20.21
CA PHE A 230 -15.64 3.48 -19.11
C PHE A 230 -15.02 4.55 -18.21
N THR A 231 -13.73 4.46 -17.92
CA THR A 231 -12.95 5.41 -17.08
C THR A 231 -12.86 6.83 -17.65
N GLN A 232 -13.33 7.06 -18.87
CA GLN A 232 -13.36 8.40 -19.45
C GLN A 232 -14.74 9.05 -19.40
N ARG A 233 -15.84 8.27 -19.51
CA ARG A 233 -17.24 8.77 -19.58
C ARG A 233 -18.26 7.71 -19.07
N PRO A 234 -18.24 7.38 -17.78
CA PRO A 234 -19.01 6.29 -17.20
C PRO A 234 -20.53 6.53 -17.23
N LEU A 235 -20.97 7.79 -17.14
CA LEU A 235 -22.39 8.12 -17.23
C LEU A 235 -22.98 7.75 -18.60
N ARG A 236 -22.21 7.91 -19.68
CA ARG A 236 -22.70 7.55 -21.02
C ARG A 236 -22.93 6.04 -21.17
N PHE A 237 -22.08 5.24 -20.53
CA PHE A 237 -22.19 3.78 -20.61
C PHE A 237 -23.35 3.25 -19.75
N PHE A 238 -23.30 3.50 -18.43
CA PHE A 238 -24.33 2.98 -17.53
C PHE A 238 -25.66 3.72 -17.68
N GLY A 239 -25.65 5.00 -18.07
CA GLY A 239 -26.87 5.77 -18.34
C GLY A 239 -27.64 5.24 -19.54
N MET A 240 -26.95 4.88 -20.63
CA MET A 240 -27.59 4.27 -21.80
C MET A 240 -28.18 2.88 -21.48
N LEU A 241 -27.40 2.03 -20.79
CA LEU A 241 -27.87 0.70 -20.40
C LEU A 241 -29.05 0.79 -19.40
N GLY A 242 -28.97 1.72 -18.46
CA GLY A 242 -30.03 2.00 -17.50
C GLY A 242 -31.31 2.48 -18.19
N LEU A 243 -31.20 3.44 -19.12
CA LEU A 243 -32.34 3.93 -19.89
C LEU A 243 -33.00 2.81 -20.72
N MET A 244 -32.21 1.98 -21.42
CA MET A 244 -32.74 0.85 -22.18
C MET A 244 -33.50 -0.13 -21.28
N THR A 245 -32.97 -0.39 -20.09
CA THR A 245 -33.60 -1.31 -19.13
C THR A 245 -34.89 -0.71 -18.54
N MET A 246 -34.91 0.59 -18.27
CA MET A 246 -36.12 1.32 -17.85
C MET A 246 -37.20 1.30 -18.93
N VAL A 247 -36.84 1.52 -20.20
CA VAL A 247 -37.79 1.47 -21.32
C VAL A 247 -38.40 0.08 -21.45
N VAL A 248 -37.59 -0.98 -21.39
CA VAL A 248 -38.09 -2.37 -21.41
C VAL A 248 -39.02 -2.63 -20.22
N GLY A 249 -38.63 -2.22 -19.01
CA GLY A 249 -39.46 -2.36 -17.82
C GLY A 249 -40.79 -1.61 -17.93
N ALA A 250 -40.78 -0.39 -18.46
CA ALA A 250 -41.99 0.42 -18.69
C ALA A 250 -42.94 -0.23 -19.71
N VAL A 251 -42.40 -0.80 -20.80
CA VAL A 251 -43.19 -1.55 -21.78
C VAL A 251 -43.85 -2.77 -21.12
N LEU A 252 -43.14 -3.51 -20.26
CA LEU A 252 -43.70 -4.66 -19.54
C LEU A 252 -44.79 -4.24 -18.53
N CYS A 253 -44.65 -3.08 -17.89
CA CYS A 253 -45.66 -2.55 -16.96
C CYS A 253 -46.90 -1.97 -17.67
N SER A 254 -46.81 -1.61 -18.96
CA SER A 254 -47.87 -0.87 -19.67
C SER A 254 -49.24 -1.57 -19.65
N LYS A 255 -49.28 -2.87 -19.97
CA LYS A 255 -50.53 -3.64 -20.04
C LYS A 255 -51.17 -3.86 -18.66
N PRO A 256 -50.46 -4.34 -17.61
CA PRO A 256 -51.04 -4.47 -16.27
C PRO A 256 -51.57 -3.14 -15.70
N VAL A 257 -50.87 -2.03 -15.97
CA VAL A 257 -51.32 -0.68 -15.57
C VAL A 257 -52.60 -0.29 -16.31
N TRP A 258 -52.68 -0.57 -17.60
CA TRP A 258 -53.89 -0.34 -18.40
C TRP A 258 -55.09 -1.17 -17.92
N ASP A 259 -54.87 -2.45 -17.63
CA ASP A 259 -55.90 -3.37 -17.12
C ASP A 259 -56.43 -2.88 -15.75
N LYS A 260 -55.56 -2.33 -14.88
CA LYS A 260 -56.01 -1.66 -13.65
C LYS A 260 -56.85 -0.41 -13.92
N LEU A 261 -56.42 0.47 -14.82
CA LEU A 261 -57.12 1.73 -15.13
C LEU A 261 -58.53 1.49 -15.68
N THR A 262 -58.75 0.35 -16.33
CA THR A 262 -60.07 -0.10 -16.83
C THR A 262 -60.87 -0.92 -15.80
N MET A 263 -60.44 -0.92 -14.53
CA MET A 263 -61.04 -1.67 -13.40
C MET A 263 -61.06 -3.20 -13.59
N LYS A 264 -60.16 -3.76 -14.39
CA LYS A 264 -60.03 -5.20 -14.64
C LYS A 264 -58.83 -5.78 -13.88
N GLY A 265 -59.04 -6.25 -12.65
CA GLY A 265 -58.04 -7.03 -11.87
C GLY A 265 -57.04 -6.21 -11.03
N GLY A 266 -56.22 -6.92 -10.24
CA GLY A 266 -55.18 -6.33 -9.38
C GLY A 266 -53.80 -6.30 -10.06
N LEU A 267 -52.99 -5.26 -9.80
CA LEU A 267 -51.63 -5.16 -10.38
C LEU A 267 -50.69 -6.28 -9.89
N SER A 268 -50.90 -6.75 -8.65
CA SER A 268 -50.10 -7.80 -8.02
C SER A 268 -50.25 -9.17 -8.69
N ASP A 269 -51.30 -9.36 -9.48
CA ASP A 269 -51.65 -10.66 -10.06
C ASP A 269 -50.88 -10.95 -11.36
N HIS A 270 -50.08 -9.98 -11.84
CA HIS A 270 -49.27 -10.09 -13.04
C HIS A 270 -47.78 -10.20 -12.71
N PRO A 271 -47.16 -11.40 -12.82
CA PRO A 271 -45.72 -11.57 -12.60
C PRO A 271 -44.85 -10.66 -13.49
N ILE A 272 -45.35 -10.33 -14.69
CA ILE A 272 -44.72 -9.41 -15.64
C ILE A 272 -44.64 -7.98 -15.08
N PHE A 273 -45.62 -7.57 -14.26
CA PHE A 273 -45.60 -6.26 -13.61
C PHE A 273 -44.47 -6.15 -12.58
N VAL A 274 -44.27 -7.19 -11.77
CA VAL A 274 -43.17 -7.26 -10.79
C VAL A 274 -41.82 -7.27 -11.51
N LEU A 275 -41.67 -8.04 -12.59
CA LEU A 275 -40.46 -8.03 -13.41
C LEU A 275 -40.18 -6.65 -14.01
N GLY A 276 -41.21 -5.98 -14.55
CA GLY A 276 -41.10 -4.63 -15.10
C GLY A 276 -40.65 -3.61 -14.05
N MET A 277 -41.20 -3.69 -12.82
CA MET A 277 -40.79 -2.84 -11.70
C MET A 277 -39.34 -3.09 -11.26
N ILE A 278 -38.91 -4.36 -11.20
CA ILE A 278 -37.51 -4.71 -10.90
C ILE A 278 -36.57 -4.15 -11.97
N LEU A 279 -36.93 -4.24 -13.25
CA LEU A 279 -36.14 -3.70 -14.36
C LEU A 279 -36.05 -2.18 -14.33
N ILE A 280 -37.14 -1.48 -14.00
CA ILE A 280 -37.13 -0.02 -13.82
C ILE A 280 -36.22 0.37 -12.65
N ALA A 281 -36.36 -0.29 -11.50
CA ALA A 281 -35.52 -0.03 -10.33
C ALA A 281 -34.03 -0.29 -10.60
N PHE A 282 -33.73 -1.40 -11.29
CA PHE A 282 -32.37 -1.74 -11.71
C PHE A 282 -31.82 -0.72 -12.72
N GLY A 283 -32.64 -0.22 -13.65
CA GLY A 283 -32.25 0.83 -14.59
C GLY A 283 -31.90 2.15 -13.89
N PHE A 284 -32.66 2.56 -12.87
CA PHE A 284 -32.29 3.70 -12.02
C PHE A 284 -30.96 3.48 -11.28
N GLN A 285 -30.72 2.28 -10.76
CA GLN A 285 -29.45 1.95 -10.11
C GLN A 285 -28.27 2.06 -11.08
N LEU A 286 -28.41 1.57 -12.31
CA LEU A 286 -27.39 1.70 -13.35
C LEU A 286 -27.07 3.17 -13.66
N VAL A 287 -28.08 4.01 -13.89
CA VAL A 287 -27.87 5.46 -14.09
C VAL A 287 -27.14 6.07 -12.89
N GLY A 288 -27.52 5.68 -11.66
CA GLY A 288 -26.86 6.09 -10.43
C GLY A 288 -25.37 5.70 -10.37
N PHE A 289 -25.01 4.47 -10.74
CA PHE A 289 -23.62 4.05 -10.83
C PHE A 289 -22.83 4.84 -11.89
N GLY A 290 -23.48 5.19 -13.01
CA GLY A 290 -22.92 6.08 -14.03
C GLY A 290 -22.58 7.46 -13.47
N LEU A 291 -23.50 8.06 -12.72
CA LEU A 291 -23.32 9.37 -12.11
C LEU A 291 -22.23 9.36 -11.04
N VAL A 292 -22.22 8.35 -10.16
CA VAL A 292 -21.16 8.15 -9.16
C VAL A 292 -19.80 8.00 -9.85
N GLY A 293 -19.74 7.20 -10.92
CA GLY A 293 -18.52 7.07 -11.72
C GLY A 293 -18.06 8.40 -12.32
N GLU A 294 -18.99 9.21 -12.85
CA GLU A 294 -18.65 10.50 -13.49
C GLU A 294 -18.11 11.48 -12.45
N ILE A 295 -18.69 11.51 -11.26
CA ILE A 295 -18.20 12.30 -10.11
C ILE A 295 -16.81 11.82 -9.69
N ILE A 296 -16.56 10.51 -9.62
CA ILE A 296 -15.24 9.95 -9.28
C ILE A 296 -14.18 10.39 -10.31
N ILE A 297 -14.49 10.35 -11.61
CA ILE A 297 -13.53 10.78 -12.63
C ILE A 297 -13.35 12.29 -12.60
N PHE A 298 -14.43 13.06 -12.47
CA PHE A 298 -14.36 14.51 -12.39
C PHE A 298 -13.49 14.96 -11.21
N THR A 299 -13.68 14.34 -10.05
CA THR A 299 -12.87 14.61 -8.84
C THR A 299 -11.41 14.14 -8.96
N GLN A 300 -11.12 13.12 -9.77
CA GLN A 300 -9.74 12.65 -10.01
C GLN A 300 -9.05 13.31 -11.22
N SER A 301 -9.79 14.00 -12.08
CA SER A 301 -9.31 14.53 -13.37
C SER A 301 -8.18 15.56 -13.25
N GLY A 302 -8.08 16.28 -12.13
CA GLY A 302 -6.98 17.20 -11.84
C GLY A 302 -5.62 16.52 -11.63
N SER A 303 -5.58 15.22 -11.33
CA SER A 303 -4.35 14.43 -11.13
C SER A 303 -3.89 13.65 -12.38
N LEU A 304 -4.78 13.50 -13.38
CA LEU A 304 -4.53 12.70 -14.58
C LEU A 304 -4.29 13.63 -15.77
N ARG A 305 -3.03 14.07 -15.97
CA ARG A 305 -2.63 14.68 -17.24
C ARG A 305 -2.69 13.61 -18.33
N ASN A 306 -3.79 13.57 -19.09
CA ASN A 306 -3.99 12.66 -20.23
C ASN A 306 -3.26 13.14 -21.51
N TYR A 307 -2.09 13.74 -21.36
CA TYR A 307 -1.25 14.16 -22.47
C TYR A 307 0.20 13.96 -22.10
N LYS A 308 1.00 13.55 -23.07
CA LYS A 308 2.46 13.47 -22.97
C LYS A 308 3.02 14.58 -23.84
N ILE A 309 3.91 15.38 -23.28
CA ILE A 309 4.62 16.41 -24.03
C ILE A 309 5.75 15.69 -24.77
N ASP A 310 5.69 15.70 -26.09
CA ASP A 310 6.67 15.01 -26.94
C ASP A 310 8.01 15.75 -26.95
N GLU A 311 7.97 17.08 -27.05
CA GLU A 311 9.14 17.96 -27.01
C GLU A 311 8.74 19.35 -26.51
N ILE A 312 9.59 20.00 -25.71
CA ILE A 312 9.48 21.42 -25.35
C ILE A 312 10.63 22.15 -26.04
N LEU A 313 10.32 22.93 -27.07
CA LEU A 313 11.29 23.77 -27.75
C LEU A 313 11.36 25.13 -27.05
N GLU A 314 12.34 25.33 -26.18
CA GLU A 314 12.62 26.63 -25.58
C GLU A 314 13.49 27.46 -26.52
N GLY A 315 12.99 28.63 -26.93
CA GLY A 315 13.73 29.57 -27.78
C GLY A 315 14.85 30.25 -26.98
N GLY A 316 16.10 30.03 -27.39
CA GLY A 316 17.27 30.62 -26.76
C GLY A 316 17.31 32.15 -26.88
N ALA A 317 17.13 32.83 -25.76
CA ALA A 317 17.73 34.12 -25.50
C ALA A 317 18.66 33.94 -24.28
N GLU A 318 19.96 33.80 -24.57
CA GLU A 318 21.02 33.73 -23.57
C GLU A 318 21.00 35.02 -22.73
N LEU A 319 20.65 34.90 -21.45
CA LEU A 319 20.92 35.92 -20.45
C LEU A 319 22.37 35.76 -19.97
N GLY A 320 23.26 36.52 -20.61
CA GLY A 320 24.39 37.21 -20.00
C GLY A 320 25.44 36.36 -19.27
N ALA A 321 26.56 36.12 -19.95
CA ALA A 321 27.81 35.65 -19.37
C ALA A 321 28.33 36.57 -18.24
N ALA A 322 28.86 35.96 -17.17
CA ALA A 322 29.74 36.60 -16.20
C ALA A 322 31.22 36.24 -16.52
N PRO A 323 32.19 37.15 -16.29
CA PRO A 323 33.54 37.08 -16.87
C PRO A 323 34.49 36.14 -16.10
N PRO A 324 35.67 35.79 -16.66
CA PRO A 324 36.53 34.77 -16.09
C PRO A 324 37.41 35.35 -14.98
N VAL A 325 37.59 34.59 -13.90
CA VAL A 325 38.70 34.79 -12.97
C VAL A 325 39.38 33.45 -12.73
N GLU A 326 40.54 33.29 -13.38
CA GLU A 326 41.57 32.39 -12.89
C GLU A 326 42.04 32.88 -11.52
N ARG A 327 41.89 32.04 -10.49
CA ARG A 327 42.84 31.95 -9.37
C ARG A 327 42.69 30.58 -8.72
N ARG A 328 43.75 29.78 -8.86
CA ARG A 328 44.01 28.59 -8.07
C ARG A 328 44.17 29.03 -6.62
N ILE A 329 43.17 28.75 -5.78
CA ILE A 329 43.24 28.86 -4.32
C ILE A 329 42.94 27.47 -3.78
N GLU A 330 43.81 27.00 -2.90
CA GLU A 330 43.69 25.74 -2.17
C GLU A 330 42.32 25.66 -1.49
N SER A 331 41.66 24.53 -1.65
CA SER A 331 40.33 24.25 -1.10
C SER A 331 40.34 24.46 0.41
N PRO A 332 39.54 25.39 0.97
CA PRO A 332 39.22 25.31 2.39
C PRO A 332 38.38 24.04 2.58
N GLU A 333 38.69 23.23 3.59
CA GLU A 333 37.80 22.15 4.01
C GLU A 333 36.44 22.78 4.34
N VAL A 334 35.46 22.60 3.44
CA VAL A 334 34.07 23.00 3.69
C VAL A 334 33.59 22.17 4.86
N ARG A 335 33.29 22.82 5.98
CA ARG A 335 32.71 22.16 7.14
C ARG A 335 31.34 21.64 6.74
N ASP A 336 30.98 20.44 7.19
CA ASP A 336 29.68 19.82 6.84
C ASP A 336 28.48 20.74 7.15
N GLU A 337 28.62 21.68 8.08
CA GLU A 337 27.61 22.67 8.49
C GLU A 337 27.30 23.75 7.43
N ASP A 338 28.17 23.92 6.42
CA ASP A 338 27.98 24.88 5.32
C ASP A 338 27.43 24.21 4.04
N LEU A 339 27.26 22.88 4.04
CA LEU A 339 26.70 22.13 2.91
C LEU A 339 25.17 22.22 2.88
N PRO A 340 24.53 22.17 1.69
CA PRO A 340 23.08 22.17 1.59
C PRO A 340 22.48 20.89 2.20
N ILE A 341 21.32 21.05 2.85
CA ILE A 341 20.56 19.91 3.37
C ILE A 341 19.90 19.19 2.20
N THR A 342 20.05 17.87 2.16
CA THR A 342 19.40 17.01 1.17
C THR A 342 18.52 15.99 1.87
N VAL A 343 17.38 15.67 1.29
CA VAL A 343 16.42 14.72 1.87
C VAL A 343 16.20 13.55 0.93
N ARG A 344 16.30 12.34 1.47
CA ARG A 344 16.08 11.08 0.75
C ARG A 344 15.29 10.09 1.59
N GLU A 345 14.76 9.05 0.95
CA GLU A 345 14.21 7.92 1.68
C GLU A 345 15.31 7.07 2.34
N LEU A 346 14.98 6.47 3.48
CA LEU A 346 15.82 5.52 4.21
C LEU A 346 16.02 4.26 3.35
N VAL A 347 17.28 3.92 3.07
CA VAL A 347 17.60 2.76 2.24
C VAL A 347 17.80 1.49 3.09
N PRO A 348 17.59 0.28 2.53
CA PRO A 348 17.82 -0.96 3.26
C PRO A 348 19.24 -1.05 3.83
N GLY A 349 19.36 -1.46 5.10
CA GLY A 349 20.64 -1.58 5.80
C GLY A 349 21.01 -0.39 6.71
N GLU A 350 20.25 0.70 6.67
CA GLU A 350 20.50 1.88 7.51
C GLU A 350 19.69 1.94 8.81
N ASP A 351 18.90 0.89 9.10
CA ASP A 351 18.00 0.84 10.25
C ASP A 351 18.71 1.11 11.59
N ALA A 352 19.91 0.54 11.77
CA ALA A 352 20.72 0.76 12.98
C ALA A 352 21.17 2.23 13.12
N ARG A 353 21.45 2.91 12.00
CA ARG A 353 21.85 4.31 11.99
C ARG A 353 20.67 5.22 12.33
N TRP A 354 19.49 4.90 11.82
CA TRP A 354 18.23 5.56 12.20
C TRP A 354 17.95 5.41 13.69
N ASP A 355 18.00 4.18 14.20
CA ASP A 355 17.73 3.93 15.62
C ASP A 355 18.77 4.64 16.51
N SER A 356 20.04 4.69 16.10
CA SER A 356 21.05 5.47 16.79
C SER A 356 20.73 6.98 16.81
N PHE A 357 20.27 7.54 15.70
CA PHE A 357 19.84 8.94 15.63
C PHE A 357 18.66 9.20 16.59
N VAL A 358 17.64 8.35 16.58
CA VAL A 358 16.48 8.42 17.48
C VAL A 358 16.89 8.34 18.96
N HIS A 359 17.85 7.48 19.31
CA HIS A 359 18.38 7.39 20.66
C HIS A 359 19.14 8.66 21.08
N SER A 360 19.88 9.29 20.17
CA SER A 360 20.63 10.52 20.48
C SER A 360 19.75 11.77 20.55
N HIS A 361 18.64 11.80 19.81
CA HIS A 361 17.78 12.97 19.72
C HIS A 361 16.93 13.18 20.99
N PRO A 362 16.89 14.38 21.61
CA PRO A 362 16.12 14.63 22.84
C PRO A 362 14.63 14.22 22.73
N ASP A 363 13.97 14.60 21.63
CA ASP A 363 12.56 14.27 21.39
C ASP A 363 12.31 12.87 20.79
N GLY A 364 13.37 12.07 20.59
CA GLY A 364 13.22 10.71 20.09
C GLY A 364 12.43 9.86 21.07
N THR A 365 11.41 9.14 20.57
CA THR A 365 10.54 8.26 21.37
C THR A 365 10.62 6.82 20.89
N PHE A 366 10.13 5.87 21.69
CA PHE A 366 10.05 4.45 21.36
C PHE A 366 9.44 4.19 19.96
N PHE A 367 8.44 4.97 19.59
CA PHE A 367 7.70 4.80 18.35
C PHE A 367 8.53 5.13 17.10
N HIS A 368 9.53 6.00 17.20
CA HIS A 368 10.37 6.36 16.06
C HIS A 368 11.34 5.25 15.64
N LEU A 369 11.53 4.21 16.47
CA LEU A 369 12.43 3.11 16.16
C LEU A 369 11.97 2.33 14.93
N THR A 370 12.91 1.87 14.11
CA THR A 370 12.65 1.09 12.91
C THR A 370 11.92 -0.23 13.19
N GLY A 371 12.01 -0.77 14.41
CA GLY A 371 11.18 -1.90 14.84
C GLY A 371 9.68 -1.60 14.72
N TRP A 372 9.26 -0.37 15.01
CA TRP A 372 7.85 0.04 14.86
C TRP A 372 7.43 -0.01 13.40
N ARG A 373 8.32 0.42 12.50
CA ARG A 373 8.12 0.33 11.05
C ARG A 373 7.84 -1.11 10.63
N ARG A 374 8.73 -2.03 11.02
CA ARG A 374 8.63 -3.45 10.67
C ARG A 374 7.32 -4.06 11.16
N VAL A 375 6.95 -3.82 12.43
CA VAL A 375 5.73 -4.36 13.02
C VAL A 375 4.46 -3.81 12.36
N VAL A 376 4.43 -2.53 11.98
CA VAL A 376 3.30 -1.94 11.23
C VAL A 376 3.18 -2.54 9.83
N VAL A 377 4.30 -2.65 9.10
CA VAL A 377 4.32 -3.24 7.75
C VAL A 377 3.89 -4.71 7.80
N GLU A 378 4.43 -5.50 8.72
CA GLU A 378 4.10 -6.92 8.86
C GLU A 378 2.63 -7.12 9.25
N THR A 379 2.14 -6.34 10.22
CA THR A 379 0.79 -6.55 10.78
C THR A 379 -0.29 -6.00 9.86
N PHE A 380 -0.07 -4.85 9.23
CA PHE A 380 -1.10 -4.09 8.53
C PHE A 380 -0.79 -3.85 7.06
N GLY A 381 0.45 -4.03 6.60
CA GLY A 381 0.82 -3.81 5.20
C GLY A 381 0.64 -2.36 4.75
N HIS A 382 0.87 -1.41 5.66
CA HIS A 382 0.93 0.02 5.30
C HIS A 382 2.29 0.34 4.69
N GLU A 383 2.30 1.20 3.68
CA GLU A 383 3.52 1.55 2.95
C GLU A 383 4.29 2.65 3.69
N PRO A 384 5.56 2.41 4.10
CA PRO A 384 6.36 3.40 4.83
C PRO A 384 7.19 4.29 3.88
N HIS A 385 7.26 5.58 4.17
CA HIS A 385 8.15 6.57 3.54
C HIS A 385 9.00 7.24 4.63
N TYR A 386 10.05 6.56 5.09
CA TYR A 386 10.92 7.10 6.14
C TYR A 386 11.94 8.03 5.50
N LEU A 387 11.92 9.30 5.87
CA LEU A 387 12.78 10.34 5.29
C LEU A 387 13.96 10.65 6.20
N VAL A 388 15.12 10.86 5.58
CA VAL A 388 16.37 11.26 6.23
C VAL A 388 16.83 12.56 5.60
N ALA A 389 17.12 13.56 6.45
CA ALA A 389 17.80 14.78 6.07
C ALA A 389 19.29 14.66 6.38
N GLU A 390 20.12 14.88 5.37
CA GLU A 390 21.58 14.79 5.44
C GLU A 390 22.20 16.14 5.08
N GLN A 391 23.20 16.54 5.87
CA GLN A 391 24.06 17.68 5.60
C GLN A 391 25.49 17.15 5.50
N GLY A 392 26.03 17.07 4.29
CA GLY A 392 27.26 16.34 4.02
C GLY A 392 27.12 14.85 4.38
N ARG A 393 27.92 14.36 5.33
CA ARG A 393 27.85 12.97 5.82
C ARG A 393 26.99 12.81 7.08
N ARG A 394 26.52 13.91 7.67
CA ARG A 394 25.80 13.93 8.95
C ARG A 394 24.29 13.87 8.74
N TRP A 395 23.60 13.06 9.54
CA TRP A 395 22.14 13.11 9.62
C TRP A 395 21.74 14.28 10.51
N VAL A 396 20.92 15.17 9.96
CA VAL A 396 20.42 16.37 10.63
C VAL A 396 18.91 16.31 10.90
N GLY A 397 18.23 15.30 10.36
CA GLY A 397 16.87 15.01 10.78
C GLY A 397 16.31 13.72 10.19
N VAL A 398 15.25 13.22 10.80
CA VAL A 398 14.47 12.08 10.35
C VAL A 398 12.98 12.35 10.48
N LEU A 399 12.18 11.82 9.55
CA LEU A 399 10.73 11.91 9.58
C LEU A 399 10.12 10.57 9.13
N PRO A 400 9.58 9.76 10.05
CA PRO A 400 8.84 8.58 9.64
C PRO A 400 7.48 9.00 9.08
N LEU A 401 7.06 8.36 7.98
CA LEU A 401 5.73 8.54 7.40
C LEU A 401 5.18 7.20 6.94
N PHE A 402 3.86 7.09 6.96
CA PHE A 402 3.11 5.99 6.38
C PHE A 402 2.02 6.52 5.47
N TRP A 403 1.92 5.92 4.30
CA TRP A 403 0.75 6.09 3.47
C TRP A 403 -0.42 5.29 4.04
N PHE A 404 -1.49 6.00 4.38
CA PHE A 404 -2.64 5.44 5.08
C PHE A 404 -3.91 5.64 4.25
N LYS A 405 -4.47 4.53 3.77
CA LYS A 405 -5.74 4.52 3.03
C LYS A 405 -6.84 3.93 3.90
N SER A 406 -7.89 4.71 4.11
CA SER A 406 -9.07 4.29 4.84
C SER A 406 -10.34 4.53 4.03
N PRO A 407 -11.25 3.55 3.90
CA PRO A 407 -12.58 3.78 3.34
C PRO A 407 -13.41 4.81 4.13
N PHE A 408 -13.05 5.06 5.40
CA PHE A 408 -13.80 5.94 6.30
C PHE A 408 -13.21 7.34 6.41
N VAL A 409 -11.88 7.44 6.41
CA VAL A 409 -11.14 8.70 6.64
C VAL A 409 -10.54 9.26 5.34
N GLY A 410 -10.46 8.42 4.29
CA GLY A 410 -9.90 8.78 2.99
C GLY A 410 -8.43 8.43 2.86
N ASN A 411 -7.74 9.17 1.99
CA ASN A 411 -6.32 8.98 1.68
C ASN A 411 -5.50 10.04 2.41
N GLN A 412 -4.53 9.62 3.22
CA GLN A 412 -3.72 10.51 4.05
C GLN A 412 -2.32 9.96 4.26
N ILE A 413 -1.40 10.84 4.69
CA ILE A 413 -0.12 10.43 5.25
C ILE A 413 -0.16 10.64 6.75
N ILE A 414 0.35 9.68 7.51
CA ILE A 414 0.46 9.77 8.96
C ILE A 414 1.89 9.48 9.32
N SER A 415 2.49 10.32 10.15
CA SER A 415 3.85 10.14 10.63
C SER A 415 4.09 8.73 11.20
N LEU A 416 3.32 8.34 12.24
CA LEU A 416 3.29 6.97 12.76
C LEU A 416 1.87 6.53 13.14
N PRO A 417 1.22 5.61 12.39
CA PRO A 417 -0.07 5.05 12.77
C PRO A 417 0.08 4.16 14.01
N TYR A 418 -1.01 4.05 14.79
CA TYR A 418 -1.07 3.28 16.05
C TYR A 418 -0.14 3.75 17.18
N ALA A 419 0.66 4.79 16.94
CA ALA A 419 1.54 5.44 17.91
C ALA A 419 0.93 6.74 18.44
N VAL A 420 1.30 7.14 19.66
CA VAL A 420 0.87 8.42 20.24
C VAL A 420 1.78 9.56 19.79
N TYR A 421 3.07 9.29 19.57
CA TYR A 421 4.08 10.21 19.08
C TYR A 421 4.80 9.60 17.89
N GLY A 422 5.47 10.43 17.09
CA GLY A 422 6.14 9.97 15.87
C GLY A 422 6.49 11.03 14.86
N GLY A 423 6.39 12.32 15.19
CA GLY A 423 6.62 13.41 14.24
C GLY A 423 8.10 13.59 13.86
N VAL A 424 8.42 14.77 13.34
CA VAL A 424 9.79 15.10 12.92
C VAL A 424 10.76 15.15 14.10
N LEU A 425 11.95 14.59 13.88
CA LEU A 425 13.14 14.77 14.71
C LEU A 425 14.17 15.50 13.86
N ALA A 426 14.40 16.77 14.10
CA ALA A 426 15.33 17.60 13.34
C ALA A 426 16.19 18.41 14.32
N VAL A 427 17.47 18.57 14.00
CA VAL A 427 18.41 19.34 14.83
C VAL A 427 18.15 20.84 14.76
N ASP A 428 17.53 21.33 13.68
CA ASP A 428 17.16 22.73 13.45
C ASP A 428 15.91 22.87 12.54
N GLU A 429 15.44 24.10 12.38
CA GLU A 429 14.26 24.44 11.57
C GLU A 429 14.50 24.28 10.07
N ALA A 430 15.74 24.40 9.60
CA ALA A 430 16.09 24.22 8.19
C ALA A 430 15.92 22.75 7.78
N ALA A 431 16.45 21.82 8.57
CA ALA A 431 16.28 20.38 8.36
C ALA A 431 14.80 19.97 8.44
N GLN A 432 14.03 20.55 9.38
CA GLN A 432 12.59 20.32 9.48
C GLN A 432 11.87 20.77 8.20
N THR A 433 12.19 21.96 7.70
CA THR A 433 11.54 22.54 6.52
C THR A 433 11.77 21.69 5.28
N GLU A 434 12.99 21.21 5.06
CA GLU A 434 13.32 20.32 3.94
C GLU A 434 12.60 18.95 4.05
N LEU A 435 12.54 18.37 5.26
CA LEU A 435 11.79 17.12 5.49
C LEU A 435 10.31 17.29 5.17
N PHE A 436 9.71 18.42 5.57
CA PHE A 436 8.31 18.73 5.26
C PHE A 436 8.09 18.99 3.77
N ALA A 437 9.01 19.66 3.09
CA ALA A 437 8.93 19.90 1.64
C ALA A 437 8.88 18.58 0.85
N VAL A 438 9.74 17.62 1.20
CA VAL A 438 9.71 16.28 0.60
C VAL A 438 8.47 15.49 1.01
N ALA A 439 8.07 15.54 2.28
CA ALA A 439 6.83 14.90 2.74
C ALA A 439 5.59 15.40 1.99
N GLN A 440 5.47 16.71 1.76
CA GLN A 440 4.42 17.31 0.95
C GLN A 440 4.46 16.85 -0.50
N ARG A 441 5.66 16.74 -1.09
CA ARG A 441 5.83 16.23 -2.46
C ARG A 441 5.33 14.79 -2.59
N ILE A 442 5.73 13.92 -1.67
CA ILE A 442 5.26 12.52 -1.58
C ILE A 442 3.74 12.50 -1.38
N GLY A 443 3.22 13.29 -0.45
CA GLY A 443 1.78 13.40 -0.20
C GLY A 443 0.97 13.80 -1.43
N ARG A 444 1.45 14.80 -2.19
CA ARG A 444 0.82 15.22 -3.45
C ARG A 444 0.88 14.11 -4.51
N GLN A 445 2.02 13.43 -4.65
CA GLN A 445 2.18 12.30 -5.58
C GLN A 445 1.25 11.13 -5.24
N LEU A 446 1.08 10.82 -3.96
CA LEU A 446 0.20 9.76 -3.47
C LEU A 446 -1.28 10.17 -3.41
N GLY A 447 -1.61 11.42 -3.74
CA GLY A 447 -2.97 11.97 -3.69
C GLY A 447 -3.55 12.03 -2.27
N ALA A 448 -2.71 12.22 -1.26
CA ALA A 448 -3.13 12.36 0.13
C ALA A 448 -3.81 13.72 0.36
N LYS A 449 -4.86 13.74 1.18
CA LYS A 449 -5.57 14.99 1.52
C LYS A 449 -4.77 15.87 2.48
N TYR A 450 -4.10 15.24 3.44
CA TYR A 450 -3.27 15.89 4.44
C TYR A 450 -2.18 14.96 4.95
N ILE A 451 -1.21 15.55 5.64
CA ILE A 451 -0.18 14.87 6.42
C ILE A 451 -0.45 15.13 7.90
N GLU A 452 -0.60 14.07 8.71
CA GLU A 452 -0.74 14.13 10.16
C GLU A 452 0.60 13.87 10.86
N LEU A 453 1.10 14.87 11.57
CA LEU A 453 2.34 14.83 12.32
C LEU A 453 2.04 14.75 13.81
N ARG A 454 2.58 13.74 14.50
CA ARG A 454 2.32 13.47 15.92
C ARG A 454 3.54 13.83 16.76
N HIS A 455 3.70 15.11 17.10
CA HIS A 455 4.88 15.55 17.86
C HIS A 455 4.73 15.31 19.37
N LEU A 456 5.88 15.17 20.05
CA LEU A 456 5.94 15.11 21.51
C LEU A 456 5.71 16.50 22.12
N GLY A 457 6.26 17.54 21.51
CA GLY A 457 6.09 18.94 21.90
C GLY A 457 5.74 19.81 20.70
N GLU A 458 5.48 21.08 20.97
CA GLU A 458 5.19 22.09 19.95
C GLU A 458 6.37 22.28 19.00
N ARG A 459 6.08 22.46 17.70
CA ARG A 459 7.10 22.72 16.68
C ARG A 459 6.91 24.11 16.06
N PRO A 460 7.99 24.84 15.78
CA PRO A 460 7.89 26.15 15.12
C PRO A 460 7.24 26.05 13.73
N GLY A 461 6.50 27.09 13.36
CA GLY A 461 5.77 27.23 12.09
C GLY A 461 4.24 27.14 12.24
N GLU A 462 3.52 27.94 11.46
CA GLU A 462 2.05 27.97 11.49
C GLU A 462 1.46 26.72 10.82
N ARG A 463 0.86 25.83 11.62
CA ARG A 463 0.16 24.63 11.15
C ARG A 463 -1.15 24.42 11.91
N SER A 464 -2.14 23.85 11.23
CA SER A 464 -3.43 23.54 11.85
C SER A 464 -3.28 22.42 12.87
N SER A 465 -3.81 22.59 14.08
CA SER A 465 -3.71 21.62 15.17
C SER A 465 -5.07 21.18 15.72
N SER A 466 -5.12 20.00 16.35
CA SER A 466 -6.33 19.50 17.02
C SER A 466 -6.16 19.49 18.54
N ASP A 467 -7.15 20.00 19.26
CA ASP A 467 -7.21 20.08 20.72
C ASP A 467 -7.91 18.88 21.40
N LEU A 468 -8.28 17.87 20.62
CA LEU A 468 -9.11 16.73 21.03
C LEU A 468 -8.43 15.79 22.04
N TYR A 469 -7.11 15.66 21.92
CA TYR A 469 -6.33 14.67 22.65
C TYR A 469 -5.39 15.32 23.65
N LEU A 470 -5.25 14.66 24.80
CA LEU A 470 -4.33 15.00 25.88
C LEU A 470 -3.34 13.85 26.10
N THR A 471 -2.12 14.18 26.48
CA THR A 471 -1.18 13.25 27.07
C THR A 471 -1.00 13.52 28.57
N PHE A 472 -0.42 12.53 29.26
CA PHE A 472 -0.24 12.55 30.71
C PHE A 472 1.11 11.93 31.02
N ARG A 473 2.13 12.78 31.03
CA ARG A 473 3.52 12.43 31.29
C ARG A 473 3.98 13.15 32.55
N ARG A 474 4.86 12.50 33.32
CA ARG A 474 5.42 13.11 34.53
C ARG A 474 6.74 12.47 34.89
N GLU A 475 7.62 13.27 35.48
CA GLU A 475 8.79 12.74 36.17
C GLU A 475 8.37 11.89 37.37
N LEU A 476 9.08 10.79 37.55
CA LEU A 476 8.95 9.88 38.67
C LEU A 476 9.81 10.36 39.84
N PRO A 477 9.40 10.06 41.08
CA PRO A 477 10.24 10.31 42.25
C PRO A 477 11.56 9.55 42.20
N SER A 478 12.56 10.04 42.93
CA SER A 478 13.90 9.44 43.00
C SER A 478 13.95 8.09 43.73
N THR A 479 12.96 7.79 44.58
CA THR A 479 12.91 6.58 45.42
C THR A 479 11.51 5.97 45.42
N VAL A 480 11.44 4.65 45.56
CA VAL A 480 10.21 3.87 45.48
C VAL A 480 9.19 4.32 46.55
N ASP A 481 9.67 4.59 47.77
CA ASP A 481 8.83 5.03 48.89
C ASP A 481 8.12 6.37 48.63
N GLN A 482 8.62 7.18 47.68
CA GLN A 482 8.02 8.45 47.30
C GLN A 482 6.94 8.32 46.20
N VAL A 483 6.84 7.16 45.53
CA VAL A 483 5.81 6.92 44.50
C VAL A 483 4.42 7.02 45.11
N MET A 484 4.17 6.33 46.22
CA MET A 484 2.87 6.31 46.86
C MET A 484 2.43 7.70 47.36
N PRO A 485 3.26 8.51 48.03
CA PRO A 485 2.97 9.92 48.33
C PRO A 485 2.68 10.80 47.10
N SER A 486 3.31 10.54 45.96
CA SER A 486 3.21 11.36 44.73
C SER A 486 1.85 11.31 44.03
N ILE A 487 1.01 10.30 44.32
CA ILE A 487 -0.33 10.15 43.73
C ILE A 487 -1.40 10.74 44.67
N LYS A 488 -2.54 11.19 44.15
CA LYS A 488 -3.56 11.90 44.96
C LYS A 488 -4.19 11.02 46.04
N LYS A 489 -4.65 11.65 47.13
CA LYS A 489 -5.23 10.99 48.32
C LYS A 489 -6.27 9.90 48.00
N ARG A 490 -7.14 10.14 47.01
CA ARG A 490 -8.18 9.18 46.60
C ARG A 490 -7.58 7.93 45.95
N ALA A 491 -6.69 8.09 44.97
CA ALA A 491 -5.99 6.97 44.33
C ALA A 491 -5.20 6.17 45.37
N ARG A 492 -4.55 6.85 46.34
CA ARG A 492 -3.87 6.16 47.44
C ARG A 492 -4.75 5.23 48.25
N ALA A 493 -5.99 5.64 48.52
CA ALA A 493 -6.94 4.82 49.24
C ALA A 493 -7.36 3.58 48.44
N GLU A 494 -7.52 3.71 47.12
CA GLU A 494 -7.87 2.60 46.22
C GLU A 494 -6.73 1.57 46.12
N VAL A 495 -5.48 2.03 45.99
CA VAL A 495 -4.28 1.15 45.99
C VAL A 495 -4.16 0.38 47.31
N ARG A 496 -4.37 1.06 48.46
CA ARG A 496 -4.38 0.38 49.77
C ARG A 496 -5.52 -0.61 49.89
N ARG A 497 -6.71 -0.27 49.39
CA ARG A 497 -7.86 -1.19 49.39
C ARG A 497 -7.56 -2.44 48.56
N ALA A 498 -6.99 -2.28 47.38
CA ALA A 498 -6.56 -3.37 46.51
C ALA A 498 -5.61 -4.33 47.23
N ARG A 499 -4.56 -3.81 47.86
CA ARG A 499 -3.58 -4.61 48.60
C ARG A 499 -4.14 -5.22 49.89
N ASP A 500 -4.70 -4.37 50.76
CA ASP A 500 -4.98 -4.73 52.17
C ASP A 500 -6.31 -5.46 52.35
N ARG A 501 -7.30 -5.23 51.46
CA ARG A 501 -8.63 -5.87 51.58
C ARG A 501 -8.90 -6.95 50.54
N HIS A 502 -8.25 -6.86 49.38
CA HIS A 502 -8.48 -7.77 48.26
C HIS A 502 -7.25 -8.64 47.93
N GLY A 503 -6.19 -8.58 48.71
CA GLY A 503 -5.01 -9.44 48.55
C GLY A 503 -4.24 -9.24 47.25
N LEU A 504 -4.49 -8.15 46.50
CA LEU A 504 -4.00 -8.04 45.13
C LEU A 504 -2.47 -7.92 45.08
N THR A 505 -1.85 -8.71 44.20
CA THR A 505 -0.41 -8.64 43.90
C THR A 505 -0.19 -8.25 42.44
N CYS A 506 0.98 -7.70 42.14
CA CYS A 506 1.37 -7.30 40.78
C CYS A 506 2.62 -8.07 40.39
N VAL A 507 2.58 -8.74 39.24
CA VAL A 507 3.67 -9.59 38.73
C VAL A 507 3.98 -9.25 37.28
N GLU A 508 5.26 -9.36 36.90
CA GLU A 508 5.64 -9.38 35.49
C GLU A 508 5.20 -10.70 34.85
N SER A 509 4.70 -10.63 33.62
CA SER A 509 4.11 -11.77 32.92
C SER A 509 4.64 -11.89 31.49
N THR A 510 4.84 -13.12 31.04
CA THR A 510 5.10 -13.46 29.64
C THR A 510 3.85 -13.98 28.92
N ASP A 511 2.72 -14.10 29.63
CA ASP A 511 1.46 -14.57 29.08
C ASP A 511 0.78 -13.47 28.24
N LEU A 512 1.19 -13.40 26.98
CA LEU A 512 0.61 -12.51 25.98
C LEU A 512 -0.85 -12.88 25.66
N GLY A 513 -1.20 -14.16 25.74
CA GLY A 513 -2.55 -14.65 25.48
C GLY A 513 -3.55 -14.07 26.47
N LYS A 514 -3.20 -14.09 27.76
CA LYS A 514 -4.03 -13.55 28.82
C LYS A 514 -4.16 -12.03 28.74
N PHE A 515 -3.06 -11.33 28.48
CA PHE A 515 -3.09 -9.90 28.21
C PHE A 515 -4.07 -9.57 27.06
N PHE A 516 -3.95 -10.28 25.93
CA PHE A 516 -4.80 -10.04 24.77
C PHE A 516 -6.27 -10.35 25.05
N GLU A 517 -6.57 -11.42 25.79
CA GLU A 517 -7.93 -11.77 26.21
C GLU A 517 -8.59 -10.59 26.94
N LEU A 518 -7.91 -10.03 27.95
CA LEU A 518 -8.42 -8.90 28.74
C LEU A 518 -8.52 -7.62 27.91
N PHE A 519 -7.51 -7.33 27.09
CA PHE A 519 -7.51 -6.18 26.19
C PHE A 519 -8.67 -6.24 25.20
N ALA A 520 -8.87 -7.39 24.55
CA ALA A 520 -9.92 -7.60 23.56
C ALA A 520 -11.32 -7.50 24.16
N ARG A 521 -11.54 -8.07 25.35
CA ARG A 521 -12.80 -7.95 26.09
C ARG A 521 -13.12 -6.50 26.42
N ASP A 522 -12.12 -5.74 26.85
CA ASP A 522 -12.32 -4.33 27.19
C ASP A 522 -12.63 -3.47 25.94
N LYS A 523 -11.89 -3.66 24.84
CA LYS A 523 -12.18 -2.98 23.56
C LYS A 523 -13.57 -3.29 23.04
N LYS A 524 -13.99 -4.56 23.07
CA LYS A 524 -15.35 -4.96 22.72
C LYS A 524 -16.37 -4.20 23.56
N ARG A 525 -16.22 -4.19 24.89
CA ARG A 525 -17.14 -3.51 25.82
C ARG A 525 -17.24 -2.01 25.58
N LEU A 526 -16.16 -1.36 25.16
CA LEU A 526 -16.14 0.06 24.77
C LEU A 526 -16.76 0.33 23.39
N GLY A 527 -17.13 -0.73 22.66
CA GLY A 527 -17.63 -0.67 21.29
C GLY A 527 -16.55 -0.31 20.27
N SER A 528 -15.29 -0.63 20.56
CA SER A 528 -14.13 -0.29 19.72
C SER A 528 -13.56 -1.53 19.04
N PRO A 529 -13.16 -1.45 17.75
CA PRO A 529 -12.41 -2.52 17.09
C PRO A 529 -11.10 -2.83 17.82
N THR A 530 -10.85 -4.10 18.07
CA THR A 530 -9.62 -4.58 18.71
C THR A 530 -8.50 -4.72 17.69
N LEU A 531 -7.27 -4.32 18.05
CA LEU A 531 -6.06 -4.67 17.28
C LEU A 531 -5.89 -6.20 17.24
N PRO A 532 -5.34 -6.79 16.16
CA PRO A 532 -5.23 -8.24 16.06
C PRO A 532 -4.16 -8.80 17.01
N TYR A 533 -4.30 -10.05 17.49
CA TYR A 533 -3.30 -10.69 18.37
C TYR A 533 -1.87 -10.64 17.81
N ARG A 534 -1.74 -10.84 16.49
CA ARG A 534 -0.45 -10.80 15.77
C ARG A 534 0.29 -9.47 15.93
N TRP A 535 -0.42 -8.35 16.15
CA TRP A 535 0.19 -7.05 16.44
C TRP A 535 1.03 -7.10 17.71
N PHE A 536 0.43 -7.61 18.79
CA PHE A 536 1.08 -7.70 20.09
C PHE A 536 2.20 -8.73 20.08
N ARG A 537 2.02 -9.82 19.34
CA ARG A 537 3.07 -10.82 19.14
C ARG A 537 4.28 -10.24 18.42
N ALA A 538 4.06 -9.59 17.28
CA ALA A 538 5.13 -8.95 16.50
C ALA A 538 5.84 -7.86 17.32
N LEU A 539 5.11 -7.06 18.11
CA LEU A 539 5.72 -6.12 19.06
C LEU A 539 6.66 -6.83 20.04
N THR A 540 6.20 -7.90 20.70
CA THR A 540 7.03 -8.63 21.69
C THR A 540 8.22 -9.34 21.07
N GLU A 541 8.08 -9.86 19.84
CA GLU A 541 9.16 -10.53 19.11
C GLU A 541 10.22 -9.52 18.64
N GLU A 542 9.79 -8.34 18.16
CA GLU A 542 10.67 -7.30 17.63
C GLU A 542 11.45 -6.57 18.73
N PHE A 543 10.78 -6.18 19.82
CA PHE A 543 11.35 -5.31 20.85
C PHE A 543 11.81 -6.03 22.11
N GLY A 544 11.46 -7.32 22.26
CA GLY A 544 11.91 -8.17 23.35
C GLY A 544 11.79 -7.52 24.73
N ARG A 545 12.94 -7.31 25.39
CA ARG A 545 13.03 -6.77 26.76
C ARG A 545 12.55 -5.33 26.92
N GLN A 546 12.36 -4.60 25.82
CA GLN A 546 11.79 -3.25 25.87
C GLN A 546 10.26 -3.29 26.07
N ILE A 547 9.63 -4.46 25.98
CA ILE A 547 8.21 -4.63 26.27
C ILE A 547 8.05 -5.44 27.55
N VAL A 548 7.26 -4.91 28.48
CA VAL A 548 6.99 -5.56 29.77
C VAL A 548 5.49 -5.59 29.99
N VAL A 549 4.96 -6.76 30.32
CA VAL A 549 3.55 -6.93 30.69
C VAL A 549 3.48 -7.13 32.19
N HIS A 550 2.65 -6.32 32.84
CA HIS A 550 2.33 -6.46 34.26
C HIS A 550 0.91 -6.98 34.41
N ASN A 551 0.71 -7.93 35.32
CA ASN A 551 -0.58 -8.48 35.68
C ASN A 551 -0.87 -8.21 37.16
N VAL A 552 -2.09 -7.77 37.45
CA VAL A 552 -2.63 -7.81 38.81
C VAL A 552 -3.45 -9.07 38.98
N ILE A 553 -3.08 -9.87 39.98
CA ILE A 553 -3.73 -11.13 40.34
C ILE A 553 -4.35 -11.05 41.74
N ASP A 554 -5.44 -11.79 41.95
CA ASP A 554 -6.02 -12.02 43.27
C ASP A 554 -5.43 -13.28 43.93
N ASP A 555 -5.88 -13.60 45.15
CA ASP A 555 -5.43 -14.75 45.93
C ASP A 555 -5.76 -16.11 45.26
N ASP A 556 -6.66 -16.13 44.27
CA ASP A 556 -7.03 -17.31 43.47
C ASP A 556 -6.22 -17.40 42.15
N ASP A 557 -5.12 -16.64 42.04
CA ASP A 557 -4.28 -16.50 40.83
C ASP A 557 -5.03 -15.99 39.59
N ARG A 558 -6.20 -15.33 39.76
CA ARG A 558 -6.97 -14.81 38.63
C ARG A 558 -6.42 -13.45 38.22
N VAL A 559 -6.03 -13.33 36.95
CA VAL A 559 -5.61 -12.05 36.37
C VAL A 559 -6.79 -11.11 36.19
N LEU A 560 -6.82 -10.03 36.96
CA LEU A 560 -7.88 -9.02 36.95
C LEU A 560 -7.58 -7.87 35.97
N VAL A 561 -6.33 -7.41 35.93
CA VAL A 561 -5.88 -6.29 35.08
C VAL A 561 -4.53 -6.64 34.49
N SER A 562 -4.32 -6.29 33.22
CA SER A 562 -3.05 -6.47 32.53
C SER A 562 -2.68 -5.20 31.77
N VAL A 563 -1.42 -4.77 31.89
CA VAL A 563 -0.88 -3.58 31.22
C VAL A 563 0.43 -3.95 30.53
N MET A 564 0.48 -3.73 29.22
CA MET A 564 1.69 -3.81 28.40
C MET A 564 2.32 -2.43 28.30
N SER A 565 3.57 -2.33 28.75
CA SER A 565 4.36 -1.11 28.76
C SER A 565 5.56 -1.20 27.83
N PHE A 566 5.97 -0.07 27.27
CA PHE A 566 7.18 0.06 26.47
C PHE A 566 8.24 0.83 27.24
N CYS A 567 9.50 0.41 27.14
CA CYS A 567 10.64 1.03 27.80
C CYS A 567 11.60 1.60 26.76
N PHE A 568 11.87 2.89 26.85
CA PHE A 568 12.79 3.56 25.95
C PHE A 568 13.47 4.73 26.65
N LYS A 569 14.80 4.79 26.56
CA LYS A 569 15.62 5.73 27.34
C LYS A 569 15.24 5.65 28.82
N ASP A 570 14.89 6.77 29.42
CA ASP A 570 14.48 6.92 30.81
C ASP A 570 12.95 6.91 31.00
N CYS A 571 12.19 6.54 29.97
CA CYS A 571 10.73 6.61 29.96
C CYS A 571 10.07 5.23 29.89
N VAL A 572 9.03 5.04 30.71
CA VAL A 572 8.10 3.90 30.65
C VAL A 572 6.75 4.38 30.13
N TYR A 573 6.30 3.81 29.02
CA TYR A 573 5.00 4.08 28.40
C TYR A 573 4.01 3.01 28.80
N ALA A 574 3.08 3.30 29.72
CA ALA A 574 2.01 2.38 30.08
C ALA A 574 0.89 2.44 29.02
N TYR A 575 1.04 1.64 27.96
CA TYR A 575 0.43 1.93 26.66
C TYR A 575 -0.88 1.18 26.40
N TYR A 576 -0.85 -0.15 26.48
CA TYR A 576 -2.03 -0.98 26.27
C TYR A 576 -2.48 -1.61 27.58
N ALA A 577 -3.78 -1.54 27.87
CA ALA A 577 -4.36 -2.05 29.09
C ALA A 577 -5.64 -2.85 28.80
N GLY A 578 -5.87 -3.89 29.59
CA GLY A 578 -7.09 -4.69 29.61
C GLY A 578 -7.49 -5.02 31.04
N ALA A 579 -8.79 -5.00 31.32
CA ALA A 579 -9.32 -5.29 32.65
C ALA A 579 -10.56 -6.18 32.58
N ASP A 580 -10.64 -7.14 33.49
CA ASP A 580 -11.82 -7.97 33.68
C ASP A 580 -12.93 -7.18 34.40
N LEU A 581 -14.18 -7.64 34.31
CA LEU A 581 -15.27 -7.07 35.10
C LEU A 581 -15.06 -7.28 36.60
N ALA A 582 -14.42 -8.39 36.98
CA ALA A 582 -14.07 -8.69 38.38
C ALA A 582 -13.13 -7.64 39.00
N ALA A 583 -12.39 -6.88 38.19
CA ALA A 583 -11.55 -5.78 38.68
C ALA A 583 -12.36 -4.56 39.18
N ARG A 584 -13.67 -4.49 38.91
CA ARG A 584 -14.50 -3.33 39.30
C ARG A 584 -14.71 -3.33 40.81
N GLY A 585 -14.41 -2.19 41.44
CA GLY A 585 -14.60 -2.00 42.88
C GLY A 585 -13.48 -2.59 43.75
N THR A 586 -12.48 -3.27 43.17
CA THR A 586 -11.33 -3.79 43.94
C THR A 586 -10.22 -2.75 44.09
N GLY A 587 -10.13 -1.79 43.16
CA GLY A 587 -9.01 -0.82 43.10
C GLY A 587 -7.83 -1.30 42.25
N ALA A 588 -7.97 -2.42 41.53
CA ALA A 588 -6.90 -3.05 40.75
C ALA A 588 -6.26 -2.13 39.69
N ASN A 589 -7.04 -1.21 39.07
CA ASN A 589 -6.49 -0.27 38.10
C ASN A 589 -5.55 0.75 38.75
N ASP A 590 -5.95 1.39 39.85
CA ASP A 590 -5.07 2.30 40.59
C ASP A 590 -3.81 1.55 41.09
N TYR A 591 -4.01 0.31 41.56
CA TYR A 591 -2.94 -0.56 42.06
C TYR A 591 -1.89 -0.89 40.99
N ILE A 592 -2.30 -1.34 39.80
CA ILE A 592 -1.34 -1.74 38.75
C ILE A 592 -0.45 -0.57 38.33
N TYR A 593 -1.02 0.62 38.12
CA TYR A 593 -0.22 1.77 37.68
C TYR A 593 0.69 2.28 38.79
N CYS A 594 0.27 2.22 40.06
CA CYS A 594 1.16 2.49 41.18
C CYS A 594 2.36 1.53 41.18
N LYS A 595 2.09 0.23 41.00
CA LYS A 595 3.13 -0.81 40.96
C LYS A 595 4.07 -0.67 39.77
N ILE A 596 3.58 -0.29 38.59
CA ILE A 596 4.45 -0.02 37.43
C ILE A 596 5.33 1.22 37.69
N MET A 597 4.81 2.26 38.37
CA MET A 597 5.63 3.41 38.75
C MET A 597 6.72 3.03 39.78
N GLU A 598 6.38 2.22 40.78
CA GLU A 598 7.36 1.66 41.74
C GLU A 598 8.44 0.85 41.00
N TRP A 599 8.02 -0.10 40.16
CA TRP A 599 8.88 -0.91 39.30
C TRP A 599 9.79 -0.08 38.39
N ALA A 600 9.27 1.02 37.84
CA ALA A 600 10.01 1.92 36.97
C ALA A 600 11.12 2.64 37.76
N VAL A 601 10.81 3.14 38.96
CA VAL A 601 11.79 3.77 39.85
C VAL A 601 12.86 2.78 40.30
N GLU A 602 12.49 1.55 40.65
CA GLU A 602 13.43 0.47 41.03
C GLU A 602 14.46 0.19 39.92
N ARG A 603 14.05 0.33 38.66
CA ARG A 603 14.90 0.09 37.48
C ARG A 603 15.57 1.35 36.93
N GLY A 604 15.44 2.48 37.62
CA GLY A 604 16.10 3.73 37.28
C GLY A 604 15.43 4.53 36.15
N PHE A 605 14.20 4.19 35.75
CA PHE A 605 13.43 5.03 34.84
C PHE A 605 12.98 6.31 35.58
N ARG A 606 13.02 7.43 34.87
CA ARG A 606 12.75 8.77 35.43
C ARG A 606 11.44 9.34 34.98
N VAL A 607 10.84 8.81 33.92
CA VAL A 607 9.61 9.36 33.36
C VAL A 607 8.57 8.27 33.17
N PHE A 608 7.33 8.59 33.55
CA PHE A 608 6.18 7.75 33.31
C PHE A 608 5.21 8.44 32.36
N ASP A 609 4.80 7.73 31.32
CA ASP A 609 3.87 8.24 30.31
C ASP A 609 2.66 7.31 30.21
N PHE A 610 1.48 7.84 30.52
CA PHE A 610 0.20 7.14 30.37
C PHE A 610 -0.32 7.12 28.92
N GLY A 611 0.34 7.83 28.01
CA GLY A 611 -0.06 8.05 26.63
C GLY A 611 -1.35 8.86 26.49
N ARG A 612 -1.92 8.76 25.29
CA ARG A 612 -3.07 9.56 24.86
C ARG A 612 -4.37 9.24 25.60
N SER A 613 -5.16 10.26 25.86
CA SER A 613 -6.58 10.16 26.18
C SER A 613 -7.36 11.30 25.56
N ARG A 614 -8.64 11.07 25.28
CA ARG A 614 -9.53 12.16 24.84
C ARG A 614 -9.85 13.06 26.03
N ARG A 615 -9.95 14.37 25.79
CA ARG A 615 -10.20 15.39 26.82
C ARG A 615 -11.37 15.04 27.75
N ASP A 616 -12.49 14.60 27.18
CA ASP A 616 -13.74 14.33 27.93
C ASP A 616 -13.93 12.86 28.33
N SER A 617 -12.86 12.06 28.36
CA SER A 617 -12.96 10.62 28.66
C SER A 617 -12.79 10.30 30.14
N GLY A 618 -13.41 9.20 30.58
CA GLY A 618 -13.18 8.63 31.91
C GLY A 618 -11.70 8.29 32.16
N ALA A 619 -10.95 7.92 31.11
CA ALA A 619 -9.51 7.68 31.20
C ALA A 619 -8.72 8.96 31.53
N ALA A 620 -9.05 10.10 30.92
CA ALA A 620 -8.43 11.38 31.27
C ALA A 620 -8.71 11.76 32.74
N LYS A 621 -9.95 11.55 33.21
CA LYS A 621 -10.31 11.76 34.63
C LYS A 621 -9.54 10.82 35.57
N PHE A 622 -9.35 9.56 35.18
CA PHE A 622 -8.55 8.60 35.94
C PHE A 622 -7.09 9.06 36.07
N LYS A 623 -6.45 9.45 34.97
CA LYS A 623 -5.04 9.91 34.97
C LYS A 623 -4.85 11.17 35.82
N LYS A 624 -5.81 12.12 35.77
CA LYS A 624 -5.83 13.27 36.68
C LYS A 624 -5.95 12.86 38.15
N ASN A 625 -6.72 11.82 38.46
CA ASN A 625 -6.84 11.28 39.82
C ASN A 625 -5.57 10.58 40.29
N MET A 626 -4.78 10.01 39.36
CA MET A 626 -3.44 9.49 39.66
C MET A 626 -2.40 10.60 39.91
N GLY A 627 -2.76 11.88 39.74
CA GLY A 627 -1.86 13.00 40.02
C GLY A 627 -1.04 13.47 38.82
N PHE A 628 -1.50 13.19 37.61
CA PHE A 628 -0.89 13.66 36.37
C PHE A 628 -1.66 14.87 35.85
N GLU A 629 -0.93 15.93 35.51
CA GLU A 629 -1.50 17.09 34.86
C GLU A 629 -1.65 16.81 33.35
N PRO A 630 -2.76 17.28 32.73
CA PRO A 630 -2.99 17.08 31.31
C PRO A 630 -2.11 18.00 30.47
N GLU A 631 -1.42 17.43 29.49
CA GLU A 631 -0.67 18.18 28.47
C GLU A 631 -1.38 18.03 27.11
N GLN A 632 -1.38 19.10 26.31
CA GLN A 632 -1.97 19.06 24.97
C GLN A 632 -1.11 18.17 24.07
N LEU A 633 -1.75 17.25 23.32
CA LEU A 633 -1.04 16.52 22.27
C LEU A 633 -0.92 17.40 21.02
N HIS A 634 0.29 17.50 20.48
CA HIS A 634 0.62 18.31 19.32
C HIS A 634 0.43 17.49 18.03
N TYR A 635 -0.84 17.32 17.65
CA TYR A 635 -1.21 16.70 16.37
C TYR A 635 -1.40 17.80 15.35
N GLU A 636 -0.43 17.92 14.45
CA GLU A 636 -0.35 18.98 13.45
C GLU A 636 -0.69 18.42 12.07
N TYR A 637 -1.36 19.25 11.26
CA TYR A 637 -1.88 18.88 9.96
C TYR A 637 -1.33 19.79 8.87
N ILE A 638 -0.71 19.18 7.86
CA ILE A 638 -0.34 19.87 6.62
C ILE A 638 -1.39 19.52 5.57
N LEU A 639 -2.22 20.48 5.20
CA LEU A 639 -3.25 20.32 4.18
C LEU A 639 -2.61 20.34 2.80
N LEU A 640 -2.95 19.37 1.94
CA LEU A 640 -2.35 19.23 0.60
C LEU A 640 -3.32 19.59 -0.54
N ALA A 641 -4.62 19.61 -0.27
CA ALA A 641 -5.66 20.02 -1.21
C ALA A 641 -6.36 21.30 -0.73
N GLU A 642 -6.77 22.16 -1.66
CA GLU A 642 -7.40 23.46 -1.36
C GLU A 642 -8.76 23.34 -0.63
N ASP A 643 -9.44 22.20 -0.76
CA ASP A 643 -10.71 21.87 -0.09
C ASP A 643 -10.52 20.97 1.14
N ALA A 644 -9.28 20.67 1.54
CA ALA A 644 -9.02 19.79 2.66
C ALA A 644 -9.39 20.45 4.00
N GLU A 645 -10.46 19.98 4.63
CA GLU A 645 -10.78 20.33 6.01
C GLU A 645 -9.97 19.49 7.01
N LEU A 646 -9.81 20.02 8.23
CA LEU A 646 -9.26 19.25 9.35
C LEU A 646 -10.07 17.97 9.58
N PRO A 647 -9.42 16.82 9.82
CA PRO A 647 -10.13 15.57 9.99
C PRO A 647 -11.06 15.60 11.20
N SER A 648 -12.37 15.52 10.94
CA SER A 648 -13.42 15.50 11.96
C SER A 648 -13.78 14.09 12.42
N PHE A 649 -12.81 13.18 12.54
CA PHE A 649 -13.08 11.85 13.11
C PHE A 649 -13.12 11.93 14.64
N ASN A 650 -14.28 12.30 15.17
CA ASN A 650 -14.57 12.24 16.60
C ASN A 650 -15.30 10.92 16.93
N PRO A 651 -14.70 9.98 17.68
CA PRO A 651 -15.37 8.73 18.07
C PRO A 651 -16.59 8.92 18.99
N SER A 652 -16.80 10.14 19.50
CA SER A 652 -18.02 10.55 20.23
C SER A 652 -19.08 11.19 19.32
N ASN A 653 -18.90 11.16 18.00
CA ASN A 653 -19.92 11.59 17.06
C ASN A 653 -21.21 10.79 17.32
N PRO A 654 -22.37 11.44 17.56
CA PRO A 654 -23.64 10.75 17.81
C PRO A 654 -24.00 9.72 16.72
N ARG A 655 -23.54 9.94 15.48
CA ARG A 655 -23.73 9.00 14.36
C ARG A 655 -23.04 7.66 14.57
N LEU A 656 -21.99 7.60 15.41
CA LEU A 656 -21.23 6.39 15.74
C LEU A 656 -21.78 5.65 16.98
N GLU A 657 -22.79 6.19 17.67
CA GLU A 657 -23.29 5.58 18.91
C GLU A 657 -23.95 4.22 18.68
N ARG A 658 -24.85 4.11 17.69
CA ARG A 658 -25.51 2.84 17.34
C ARG A 658 -24.51 1.77 16.88
N PRO A 659 -23.56 2.03 15.96
CA PRO A 659 -22.50 1.08 15.61
C PRO A 659 -21.70 0.58 16.83
N ARG A 660 -21.34 1.48 17.76
CA ARG A 660 -20.60 1.10 18.99
C ARG A 660 -21.42 0.19 19.91
N GLN A 661 -22.71 0.48 20.09
CA GLN A 661 -23.61 -0.36 20.89
C GLN A 661 -23.75 -1.76 20.27
N ILE A 662 -23.91 -1.85 18.94
CA ILE A 662 -23.96 -3.13 18.23
C ILE A 662 -22.65 -3.89 18.41
N TRP A 663 -21.51 -3.22 18.20
CA TRP A 663 -20.18 -3.82 18.38
C TRP A 663 -19.99 -4.41 19.78
N SER A 664 -20.45 -3.69 20.81
CA SER A 664 -20.33 -4.14 22.21
C SER A 664 -21.09 -5.42 22.53
N LYS A 665 -22.08 -5.79 21.71
CA LYS A 665 -22.89 -7.00 21.87
C LYS A 665 -22.40 -8.18 21.04
N LEU A 666 -21.46 -7.99 20.11
CA LEU A 666 -20.94 -9.08 19.27
C LEU A 666 -20.27 -10.19 20.10
N PRO A 667 -20.35 -11.47 19.69
CA PRO A 667 -19.51 -12.52 20.26
C PRO A 667 -18.03 -12.15 20.17
N LEU A 668 -17.24 -12.49 21.20
CA LEU A 668 -15.82 -12.07 21.28
C LEU A 668 -14.99 -12.57 20.08
N CYS A 669 -15.24 -13.80 19.62
CA CYS A 669 -14.58 -14.36 18.44
C CYS A 669 -14.85 -13.54 17.17
N MET A 670 -16.09 -13.09 16.97
CA MET A 670 -16.46 -12.24 15.84
C MET A 670 -15.85 -10.84 15.97
N ALA A 671 -15.92 -10.24 17.16
CA ALA A 671 -15.34 -8.93 17.43
C ALA A 671 -13.82 -8.93 17.21
N ASN A 672 -13.12 -10.02 17.56
CA ASN A 672 -11.68 -10.14 17.34
C ASN A 672 -11.33 -10.32 15.86
N SER A 673 -12.05 -11.16 15.13
CA SER A 673 -11.81 -11.41 13.71
C SER A 673 -12.11 -10.18 12.84
N LEU A 674 -13.27 -9.55 13.06
CA LEU A 674 -13.65 -8.32 12.35
C LEU A 674 -12.83 -7.12 12.81
N GLY A 675 -12.56 -7.02 14.12
CA GLY A 675 -11.77 -5.95 14.71
C GLY A 675 -10.37 -5.90 14.13
N GLY A 676 -9.70 -7.05 14.02
CA GLY A 676 -8.37 -7.14 13.41
C GLY A 676 -8.35 -6.60 11.97
N LYS A 677 -9.36 -6.92 11.15
CA LYS A 677 -9.46 -6.42 9.77
C LYS A 677 -9.79 -4.93 9.70
N LEU A 678 -10.69 -4.45 10.56
CA LEU A 678 -11.12 -3.04 10.57
C LEU A 678 -10.08 -2.10 11.18
N SER A 679 -9.32 -2.58 12.17
CA SER A 679 -8.29 -1.78 12.84
C SER A 679 -7.22 -1.26 11.88
N ARG A 680 -6.96 -1.95 10.76
CA ARG A 680 -6.09 -1.47 9.67
C ARG A 680 -6.47 -0.08 9.15
N TYR A 681 -7.77 0.25 9.17
CA TYR A 681 -8.32 1.48 8.59
C TYR A 681 -8.55 2.59 9.62
N LEU A 682 -8.12 2.38 10.88
CA LEU A 682 -8.26 3.31 11.98
C LEU A 682 -6.86 3.74 12.49
N PRO A 683 -6.51 5.03 12.39
CA PRO A 683 -5.14 5.51 12.62
C PRO A 683 -4.70 5.69 14.09
#